data_AF-A0A4Q5RLX2-F1
#
_entry.id   AF-A0A4Q5RLX2-F1
#
_cell.length_a   1.000
_cell.length_b   1.000
_cell.length_c   1.000
_cell.angle_alpha   90.00
_cell.angle_beta   90.00
_cell.angle_gamma   90.00
#
_symmetry.space_group_name_H-M   'P 1'
#
loop_
_entity.id
_entity.type
_entity.pdbx_description
1 polymer ?
#
loop_
_entity_poly.entity_id
_entity_poly.type
_entity_poly.pdbx_seq_one_letter_code
_entity_poly.pdbx_strand_id
1 'polypeptide(L)'
;KFIPGTEQDLINRYVYQPLYDSTKVIAQQFFPALNRYLIRGTYSSQAGSEFQLNAINIPQGSVVVTAGTLRLTEGSDYTVDYNIGRIRIINQALLTSGQPINIKLESSELYGIQQKSLFGSRLDYKYNNKLNLGATVMHLTEQPITQKISIGDESISNTIYGFDGTYSSQSRLLTRLVDKLPFISTKAPSSVNFSGEFAQLLPGHPAALNFAGTKDGTAYLDDFENSSSLIDLKSAINWQLSGTPQLFPESQLDNDLSYGYNRARLAFYNIDPIFYNRSSSLAPALADSRNELSNHYVREVLEQEVFPYKQSITGQPLSLPTLDLAFYPRVRGPYNFSTTGINNDGSLQNPQNRWGGIFRRMDSNDFESLNVQYIEFWMLDPFIYKPNSAGGDLYFNLGSLSEDILKDGRKSLENGLPADNDFSKTDSTVWGRVPKLQPVVQSFDNDQTARSLQDVGLDGLANTDERQKYAPFIRQIQSTLSPAAANQLTADPSSDDYLYFRGPAYDEGSNGILKRYSQYNGTEGNSKTTEQSRAQLDLDNSASTSLPDGEDVNRDNNMSQADEYFQYRVSIRPQNMVVGQNFISDKVTSSVKLANGNTQSVNWYQFRVPIRNYQSKVGNIQDFKAIRFIRMFMTNFADTSVLRFARMQLIRGEWRAFNTENSTANVIADPAITNPTLDNSTVDVSTVNIEENGNRVPIPYVVPPGITRQRDFNNYTTNTQ
;
A
#
# COMPACT_ATOMS: atom_id res chain seq x y z
N LYS A 1 -19.33 -41.72 -3.80
CA LYS A 1 -18.36 -41.63 -4.92
C LYS A 1 -19.17 -41.81 -6.19
N PHE A 2 -19.20 -40.79 -7.06
CA PHE A 2 -19.97 -40.86 -8.30
C PHE A 2 -19.31 -41.79 -9.32
N ILE A 3 -20.09 -42.37 -10.23
CA ILE A 3 -19.66 -43.26 -11.31
C ILE A 3 -19.37 -42.42 -12.56
N PRO A 4 -18.10 -42.33 -13.03
CA PRO A 4 -17.75 -41.61 -14.25
C PRO A 4 -18.51 -42.14 -15.47
N GLY A 5 -18.94 -41.25 -16.36
CA GLY A 5 -19.69 -41.60 -17.58
C GLY A 5 -21.21 -41.61 -17.39
N THR A 6 -21.73 -42.30 -16.37
CA THR A 6 -23.19 -42.34 -16.10
C THR A 6 -23.68 -41.21 -15.21
N GLU A 7 -22.85 -40.70 -14.29
CA GLU A 7 -23.20 -39.65 -13.32
C GLU A 7 -22.40 -38.35 -13.56
N GLN A 8 -22.00 -38.09 -14.80
CA GLN A 8 -21.12 -36.96 -15.13
C GLN A 8 -21.71 -35.59 -14.75
N ASP A 9 -23.03 -35.42 -14.86
CA ASP A 9 -23.72 -34.19 -14.44
C ASP A 9 -23.56 -33.93 -12.93
N LEU A 10 -23.71 -34.98 -12.11
CA LEU A 10 -23.53 -34.88 -10.65
C LEU A 10 -22.08 -34.59 -10.28
N ILE A 11 -21.13 -35.19 -11.01
CA ILE A 11 -19.70 -34.90 -10.85
C ILE A 11 -19.44 -33.41 -11.10
N ASN A 12 -19.91 -32.88 -12.23
CA ASN A 12 -19.72 -31.49 -12.62
C ASN A 12 -20.39 -30.50 -11.65
N ARG A 13 -21.47 -30.91 -10.97
CA ARG A 13 -22.23 -30.05 -10.05
C ARG A 13 -21.69 -30.02 -8.63
N TYR A 14 -21.13 -31.13 -8.14
CA TYR A 14 -20.81 -31.29 -6.71
C TYR A 14 -19.33 -31.55 -6.42
N VAL A 15 -18.54 -32.01 -7.39
CA VAL A 15 -17.13 -32.34 -7.12
C VAL A 15 -16.28 -31.07 -7.22
N TYR A 16 -15.95 -30.49 -6.06
CA TYR A 16 -15.08 -29.31 -5.97
C TYR A 16 -13.59 -29.69 -5.92
N GLN A 17 -13.10 -30.39 -6.97
CA GLN A 17 -11.72 -30.83 -7.08
C GLN A 17 -10.68 -29.68 -7.04
N PRO A 18 -10.94 -28.51 -7.69
CA PRO A 18 -10.05 -27.33 -7.60
C PRO A 18 -9.72 -26.85 -6.19
N LEU A 19 -10.55 -27.18 -5.18
CA LEU A 19 -10.25 -26.86 -3.79
C LEU A 19 -8.96 -27.52 -3.28
N TYR A 20 -8.54 -28.65 -3.87
CA TYR A 20 -7.43 -29.48 -3.40
C TYR A 20 -6.19 -29.44 -4.29
N ASP A 21 -6.33 -29.12 -5.57
CA ASP A 21 -5.22 -29.11 -6.54
C ASP A 21 -4.88 -27.72 -7.10
N SER A 22 -5.68 -26.71 -6.76
CA SER A 22 -5.49 -25.32 -7.17
C SER A 22 -5.30 -24.41 -5.97
N THR A 23 -4.80 -23.19 -6.20
CA THR A 23 -4.75 -22.20 -5.11
C THR A 23 -6.16 -21.77 -4.72
N LYS A 24 -6.33 -21.34 -3.47
CA LYS A 24 -7.61 -20.80 -2.97
C LYS A 24 -8.22 -19.77 -3.92
N VAL A 25 -7.38 -18.89 -4.46
CA VAL A 25 -7.74 -17.81 -5.38
C VAL A 25 -8.33 -18.35 -6.68
N ILE A 26 -7.63 -19.29 -7.33
CA ILE A 26 -8.08 -19.94 -8.58
C ILE A 26 -9.39 -20.71 -8.35
N ALA A 27 -9.45 -21.49 -7.27
CA ALA A 27 -10.64 -22.28 -6.93
C ALA A 27 -11.87 -21.38 -6.75
N GLN A 28 -11.74 -20.29 -6.00
CA GLN A 28 -12.83 -19.34 -5.75
C GLN A 28 -13.30 -18.60 -7.02
N GLN A 29 -12.37 -18.28 -7.93
CA GLN A 29 -12.65 -17.41 -9.10
C GLN A 29 -13.19 -18.15 -10.30
N PHE A 30 -12.55 -19.27 -10.66
CA PHE A 30 -12.94 -20.00 -11.87
C PHE A 30 -14.02 -21.05 -11.59
N PHE A 31 -14.23 -21.42 -10.33
CA PHE A 31 -15.23 -22.41 -9.94
C PHE A 31 -16.23 -21.91 -8.88
N PRO A 32 -16.80 -20.70 -9.01
CA PRO A 32 -17.71 -20.13 -8.00
C PRO A 32 -18.99 -20.98 -7.86
N ALA A 33 -19.41 -21.68 -8.93
CA ALA A 33 -20.55 -22.57 -8.89
C ALA A 33 -20.40 -23.73 -7.90
N LEU A 34 -19.16 -24.16 -7.62
CA LEU A 34 -18.84 -25.27 -6.72
C LEU A 34 -18.65 -24.82 -5.26
N ASN A 35 -18.43 -23.53 -5.01
CA ASN A 35 -18.20 -22.96 -3.68
C ASN A 35 -19.51 -22.71 -2.91
N ARG A 36 -20.27 -23.78 -2.63
CA ARG A 36 -21.60 -23.71 -1.98
C ARG A 36 -21.68 -24.44 -0.63
N TYR A 37 -20.61 -25.10 -0.23
CA TYR A 37 -20.55 -25.90 0.99
C TYR A 37 -20.24 -25.02 2.20
N LEU A 38 -21.14 -25.00 3.19
CA LEU A 38 -20.98 -24.24 4.42
C LEU A 38 -21.10 -25.16 5.63
N ILE A 39 -20.09 -25.17 6.49
CA ILE A 39 -20.11 -25.89 7.76
C ILE A 39 -20.42 -24.86 8.86
N ARG A 40 -21.57 -25.01 9.52
CA ARG A 40 -21.94 -24.20 10.68
C ARG A 40 -21.89 -25.08 11.93
N GLY A 41 -21.34 -24.54 13.01
CA GLY A 41 -21.28 -25.19 14.31
C GLY A 41 -21.38 -24.16 15.42
N THR A 42 -21.94 -24.57 16.55
CA THR A 42 -21.95 -23.78 17.79
C THR A 42 -21.08 -24.50 18.81
N TYR A 43 -20.21 -23.76 19.51
CA TYR A 43 -19.45 -24.29 20.63
C TYR A 43 -19.74 -23.46 21.88
N SER A 44 -19.65 -24.07 23.06
CA SER A 44 -19.74 -23.37 24.34
C SER A 44 -18.47 -23.65 25.14
N SER A 45 -17.86 -22.61 25.70
CA SER A 45 -16.54 -22.67 26.31
C SER A 45 -16.52 -23.29 27.71
N GLN A 46 -17.67 -23.45 28.38
CA GLN A 46 -17.72 -23.93 29.77
C GLN A 46 -19.11 -24.46 30.16
N ALA A 47 -19.16 -25.62 30.82
CA ALA A 47 -20.32 -26.07 31.59
C ALA A 47 -20.25 -25.44 32.99
N GLY A 48 -20.59 -24.16 33.08
CA GLY A 48 -20.58 -23.38 34.33
C GLY A 48 -21.93 -22.72 34.58
N SER A 49 -22.17 -22.30 35.83
CA SER A 49 -23.32 -21.48 36.20
C SER A 49 -23.08 -19.98 35.96
N GLU A 50 -21.88 -19.59 35.54
CA GLU A 50 -21.45 -18.21 35.36
C GLU A 50 -21.09 -17.95 33.90
N PHE A 51 -21.65 -16.89 33.32
CA PHE A 51 -21.48 -16.50 31.92
C PHE A 51 -21.01 -15.05 31.85
N GLN A 52 -20.06 -14.77 30.95
CA GLN A 52 -19.59 -13.42 30.68
C GLN A 52 -20.56 -12.74 29.71
N LEU A 53 -20.97 -11.51 30.02
CA LEU A 53 -21.89 -10.70 29.22
C LEU A 53 -21.17 -9.86 28.14
N ASN A 54 -19.83 -9.94 28.09
CA ASN A 54 -18.96 -9.20 27.15
C ASN A 54 -19.17 -7.68 27.12
N ALA A 55 -19.73 -7.10 28.18
CA ALA A 55 -19.91 -5.67 28.35
C ALA A 55 -19.49 -5.28 29.77
N ILE A 56 -18.74 -4.20 29.94
CA ILE A 56 -18.36 -3.66 31.25
C ILE A 56 -19.26 -2.46 31.58
N ASN A 57 -19.43 -2.14 32.87
CA ASN A 57 -20.25 -1.02 33.33
C ASN A 57 -21.68 -1.03 32.76
N ILE A 58 -22.36 -2.16 32.89
CA ILE A 58 -23.73 -2.34 32.44
C ILE A 58 -24.66 -1.51 33.34
N PRO A 59 -25.57 -0.68 32.79
CA PRO A 59 -26.55 0.03 33.60
C PRO A 59 -27.38 -0.93 34.45
N GLN A 60 -27.48 -0.67 35.76
CA GLN A 60 -28.19 -1.54 36.69
C GLN A 60 -29.67 -1.68 36.29
N GLY A 61 -30.16 -2.92 36.22
CA GLY A 61 -31.56 -3.22 35.83
C GLY A 61 -31.82 -3.30 34.31
N SER A 62 -30.82 -3.07 33.46
CA SER A 62 -30.95 -3.21 31.99
C SER A 62 -30.91 -4.67 31.49
N VAL A 63 -30.46 -5.60 32.35
CA VAL A 63 -30.29 -7.01 31.98
C VAL A 63 -31.63 -7.75 32.08
N VAL A 64 -32.15 -8.19 30.94
CA VAL A 64 -33.36 -9.00 30.82
C VAL A 64 -32.98 -10.41 30.41
N VAL A 65 -33.26 -11.37 31.27
CA VAL A 65 -32.94 -12.78 31.05
C VAL A 65 -34.22 -13.58 30.83
N THR A 66 -34.23 -14.40 29.80
CA THR A 66 -35.36 -15.27 29.46
C THR A 66 -34.90 -16.70 29.21
N ALA A 67 -35.60 -17.68 29.78
CA ALA A 67 -35.46 -19.09 29.43
C ALA A 67 -36.69 -19.50 28.60
N GLY A 68 -36.52 -19.68 27.30
CA GLY A 68 -37.66 -19.80 26.37
C GLY A 68 -38.56 -18.55 26.42
N THR A 69 -39.81 -18.71 26.82
CA THR A 69 -40.79 -17.61 26.99
C THR A 69 -40.87 -17.06 28.41
N LEU A 70 -40.21 -17.71 29.39
CA LEU A 70 -40.24 -17.30 30.78
C LEU A 70 -39.19 -16.23 31.04
N ARG A 71 -39.62 -15.03 31.46
CA ARG A 71 -38.72 -14.01 31.99
C ARG A 71 -38.26 -14.42 33.40
N LEU A 72 -36.96 -14.53 33.58
CA LEU A 72 -36.34 -14.89 34.85
C LEU A 72 -36.29 -13.68 35.79
N THR A 73 -36.25 -13.94 37.09
CA THR A 73 -36.20 -12.89 38.12
C THR A 73 -34.80 -12.76 38.69
N GLU A 74 -34.21 -11.56 38.61
CA GLU A 74 -32.92 -11.25 39.24
C GLU A 74 -33.02 -11.41 40.77
N GLY A 75 -31.98 -11.99 41.38
CA GLY A 75 -31.89 -12.33 42.79
C GLY A 75 -32.47 -13.71 43.15
N SER A 76 -33.39 -14.24 42.35
CA SER A 76 -33.96 -15.59 42.56
C SER A 76 -33.42 -16.59 41.55
N ASP A 77 -33.52 -16.27 40.26
CA ASP A 77 -33.14 -17.17 39.17
C ASP A 77 -31.70 -16.93 38.70
N TYR A 78 -31.24 -15.68 38.77
CA TYR A 78 -29.88 -15.27 38.39
C TYR A 78 -29.40 -14.06 39.19
N THR A 79 -28.09 -13.84 39.28
CA THR A 79 -27.47 -12.59 39.75
C THR A 79 -26.59 -12.00 38.64
N VAL A 80 -26.43 -10.67 38.65
CA VAL A 80 -25.55 -9.96 37.70
C VAL A 80 -24.53 -9.15 38.47
N ASP A 81 -23.26 -9.28 38.09
CA ASP A 81 -22.22 -8.31 38.39
C ASP A 81 -22.14 -7.29 37.25
N TYR A 82 -22.68 -6.11 37.52
CA TYR A 82 -22.81 -5.02 36.55
C TYR A 82 -21.49 -4.32 36.22
N ASN A 83 -20.48 -4.42 37.09
CA ASN A 83 -19.19 -3.75 36.89
C ASN A 83 -18.34 -4.53 35.88
N ILE A 84 -18.17 -5.82 36.12
CA ILE A 84 -17.36 -6.71 35.26
C ILE A 84 -18.18 -7.42 34.18
N GLY A 85 -19.51 -7.27 34.18
CA GLY A 85 -20.38 -7.85 33.18
C GLY A 85 -20.48 -9.36 33.25
N ARG A 86 -20.83 -9.90 34.41
CA ARG A 86 -20.96 -11.35 34.60
C ARG A 86 -22.35 -11.69 35.12
N ILE A 87 -22.99 -12.68 34.51
CA ILE A 87 -24.25 -13.24 35.02
C ILE A 87 -24.00 -14.61 35.62
N ARG A 88 -24.64 -14.89 36.75
CA ARG A 88 -24.66 -16.21 37.38
C ARG A 88 -26.09 -16.72 37.46
N ILE A 89 -26.36 -17.87 36.87
CA ILE A 89 -27.65 -18.56 37.00
C ILE A 89 -27.65 -19.34 38.33
N ILE A 90 -28.57 -18.98 39.21
CA ILE A 90 -28.71 -19.58 40.56
C ILE A 90 -29.66 -20.77 40.50
N ASN A 91 -30.69 -20.70 39.65
CA ASN A 91 -31.70 -21.74 39.54
C ASN A 91 -31.15 -22.98 38.82
N GLN A 92 -30.80 -24.00 39.60
CA GLN A 92 -30.17 -25.23 39.13
C GLN A 92 -31.05 -26.02 38.15
N ALA A 93 -32.38 -25.89 38.23
CA ALA A 93 -33.29 -26.57 37.31
C ALA A 93 -33.17 -26.03 35.87
N LEU A 94 -32.83 -24.74 35.71
CA LEU A 94 -32.59 -24.15 34.40
C LEU A 94 -31.28 -24.69 33.80
N LEU A 95 -30.24 -24.84 34.62
CA LEU A 95 -28.94 -25.38 34.20
C LEU A 95 -29.03 -26.85 33.77
N THR A 96 -29.84 -27.68 34.45
CA THR A 96 -30.01 -29.09 34.10
C THR A 96 -30.99 -29.32 32.95
N SER A 97 -31.90 -28.38 32.70
CA SER A 97 -32.91 -28.48 31.62
C SER A 97 -32.32 -28.40 30.21
N GLY A 98 -31.10 -27.85 30.06
CA GLY A 98 -30.49 -27.59 28.76
C GLY A 98 -31.24 -26.57 27.90
N GLN A 99 -32.22 -25.85 28.46
CA GLN A 99 -32.96 -24.83 27.72
C GLN A 99 -32.05 -23.64 27.37
N PRO A 100 -32.18 -23.07 26.16
CA PRO A 100 -31.45 -21.88 25.78
C PRO A 100 -31.90 -20.68 26.63
N ILE A 101 -30.92 -20.04 27.27
CA ILE A 101 -31.11 -18.81 28.04
C ILE A 101 -30.70 -17.64 27.15
N ASN A 102 -31.66 -16.78 26.80
CA ASN A 102 -31.41 -15.55 26.07
C ASN A 102 -31.24 -14.40 27.06
N ILE A 103 -30.15 -13.65 26.92
CA ILE A 103 -29.84 -12.49 27.75
C ILE A 103 -29.82 -11.26 26.83
N LYS A 104 -30.63 -10.26 27.15
CA LYS A 104 -30.60 -8.94 26.54
C LYS A 104 -30.06 -7.96 27.58
N LEU A 105 -29.18 -7.07 27.16
CA LEU A 105 -28.61 -6.04 28.03
C LEU A 105 -28.47 -4.74 27.24
N GLU A 106 -28.47 -3.62 27.95
CA GLU A 106 -28.01 -2.36 27.40
C GLU A 106 -26.53 -2.19 27.74
N SER A 107 -25.73 -1.80 26.76
CA SER A 107 -24.32 -1.49 26.98
C SER A 107 -24.12 0.02 26.77
N SER A 108 -23.40 0.66 27.68
CA SER A 108 -22.83 1.96 27.41
C SER A 108 -21.63 1.74 26.48
N GLU A 109 -21.86 1.78 25.16
CA GLU A 109 -20.77 1.73 24.20
C GLU A 109 -19.84 2.92 24.45
N LEU A 110 -18.63 2.65 24.96
CA LEU A 110 -17.59 3.67 25.19
C LEU A 110 -17.12 4.34 23.89
N TYR A 111 -17.42 3.74 22.72
CA TYR A 111 -16.98 4.19 21.40
C TYR A 111 -18.09 4.11 20.32
N GLY A 112 -19.28 4.62 20.61
CA GLY A 112 -20.30 4.84 19.58
C GLY A 112 -20.03 6.14 18.81
N ILE A 113 -19.51 6.07 17.59
CA ILE A 113 -19.25 7.27 16.76
C ILE A 113 -20.56 7.91 16.24
N GLN A 114 -21.63 7.12 16.11
CA GLN A 114 -22.93 7.59 15.65
C GLN A 114 -23.75 8.20 16.80
N GLN A 115 -24.22 9.42 16.62
CA GLN A 115 -25.08 10.09 17.59
C GLN A 115 -26.50 9.49 17.55
N LYS A 116 -26.99 9.03 18.70
CA LYS A 116 -28.35 8.48 18.86
C LYS A 116 -29.20 9.44 19.68
N SER A 117 -30.39 9.76 19.19
CA SER A 117 -31.35 10.63 19.88
C SER A 117 -32.67 9.88 20.09
N LEU A 118 -33.04 9.69 21.36
CA LEU A 118 -34.31 9.09 21.77
C LEU A 118 -35.21 10.16 22.37
N PHE A 119 -36.33 10.44 21.71
CA PHE A 119 -37.39 11.31 22.21
C PHE A 119 -38.59 10.46 22.55
N GLY A 120 -39.27 10.72 23.65
CA GLY A 120 -40.46 9.95 23.99
C GLY A 120 -41.29 10.59 25.06
N SER A 121 -42.54 10.14 25.14
CA SER A 121 -43.48 10.51 26.18
C SER A 121 -44.27 9.27 26.58
N ARG A 122 -44.48 9.12 27.89
CA ARG A 122 -45.34 8.09 28.47
C ARG A 122 -46.43 8.77 29.29
N LEU A 123 -47.67 8.31 29.08
CA LEU A 123 -48.85 8.74 29.80
C LEU A 123 -49.38 7.57 30.61
N ASP A 124 -49.40 7.71 31.93
CA ASP A 124 -49.95 6.71 32.85
C ASP A 124 -51.24 7.23 33.48
N TYR A 125 -52.35 6.53 33.25
CA TYR A 125 -53.65 6.83 33.82
C TYR A 125 -54.07 5.74 34.81
N LYS A 126 -54.04 6.09 36.09
CA LYS A 126 -54.50 5.23 37.19
C LYS A 126 -56.00 5.40 37.40
N TYR A 127 -56.79 4.56 36.74
CA TYR A 127 -58.25 4.61 36.86
C TYR A 127 -58.72 4.26 38.29
N ASN A 128 -58.11 3.26 38.93
CA ASN A 128 -58.33 2.94 40.34
C ASN A 128 -57.15 2.14 40.92
N ASN A 129 -57.25 1.68 42.18
CA ASN A 129 -56.19 0.89 42.82
C ASN A 129 -55.95 -0.50 42.20
N LYS A 130 -56.76 -0.90 41.22
CA LYS A 130 -56.71 -2.21 40.57
C LYS A 130 -56.39 -2.14 39.08
N LEU A 131 -56.73 -1.04 38.39
CA LEU A 131 -56.57 -0.88 36.95
C LEU A 131 -55.71 0.34 36.63
N ASN A 132 -54.60 0.11 35.93
CA ASN A 132 -53.76 1.14 35.34
C ASN A 132 -53.75 0.98 33.82
N LEU A 133 -53.78 2.10 33.11
CA LEU A 133 -53.66 2.16 31.66
C LEU A 133 -52.46 3.04 31.31
N GLY A 134 -51.64 2.59 30.38
CA GLY A 134 -50.47 3.29 29.87
C GLY A 134 -50.59 3.54 28.37
N ALA A 135 -50.02 4.66 27.92
CA ALA A 135 -49.76 4.92 26.52
C ALA A 135 -48.33 5.44 26.37
N THR A 136 -47.60 4.93 25.39
CA THR A 136 -46.20 5.30 25.17
C THR A 136 -46.01 5.69 23.71
N VAL A 137 -45.27 6.77 23.45
CA VAL A 137 -44.74 7.11 22.13
C VAL A 137 -43.26 7.42 22.26
N MET A 138 -42.45 6.84 21.39
CA MET A 138 -41.00 7.01 21.37
C MET A 138 -40.52 7.11 19.93
N HIS A 139 -39.53 7.95 19.69
CA HIS A 139 -38.86 8.13 18.41
C HIS A 139 -37.35 8.05 18.65
N LEU A 140 -36.71 7.04 18.07
CA LEU A 140 -35.27 6.84 18.09
C LEU A 140 -34.73 7.15 16.71
N THR A 141 -33.83 8.13 16.61
CA THR A 141 -33.12 8.43 15.36
C THR A 141 -31.62 8.41 15.57
N GLU A 142 -30.91 7.80 14.64
CA GLU A 142 -29.46 7.77 14.59
C GLU A 142 -28.98 8.72 13.50
N GLN A 143 -27.91 9.47 13.75
CA GLN A 143 -27.32 10.34 12.76
C GLN A 143 -26.16 9.60 12.07
N PRO A 144 -26.23 9.38 10.74
CA PRO A 144 -25.15 8.74 10.02
C PRO A 144 -23.93 9.67 9.96
N ILE A 145 -22.74 9.10 10.01
CA ILE A 145 -21.46 9.84 9.89
C ILE A 145 -21.33 10.41 8.48
N THR A 146 -21.77 9.66 7.49
CA THR A 146 -21.63 9.92 6.05
C THR A 146 -22.95 9.67 5.33
N GLN A 147 -23.19 10.33 4.20
CA GLN A 147 -24.39 10.10 3.38
C GLN A 147 -24.30 8.81 2.56
N LYS A 148 -23.08 8.30 2.37
CA LYS A 148 -22.79 6.99 1.76
C LYS A 148 -22.55 5.99 2.88
N ILE A 149 -23.43 5.01 3.00
CA ILE A 149 -23.36 3.96 3.99
C ILE A 149 -23.44 2.60 3.30
N SER A 150 -22.69 1.63 3.82
CA SER A 150 -22.75 0.26 3.33
C SER A 150 -23.98 -0.45 3.86
N ILE A 151 -24.42 -1.49 3.14
CA ILE A 151 -25.48 -2.37 3.62
C ILE A 151 -25.09 -3.02 4.97
N GLY A 152 -25.99 -2.98 5.95
CA GLY A 152 -25.75 -3.43 7.32
C GLY A 152 -25.35 -2.33 8.32
N ASP A 153 -24.85 -1.19 7.84
CA ASP A 153 -24.48 -0.02 8.66
C ASP A 153 -25.56 1.08 8.61
N GLU A 154 -26.78 0.74 8.22
CA GLU A 154 -27.87 1.72 8.07
C GLU A 154 -28.32 2.31 9.41
N SER A 155 -28.22 3.64 9.51
CA SER A 155 -28.81 4.38 10.63
C SER A 155 -30.34 4.31 10.59
N ILE A 156 -30.94 4.04 11.76
CA ILE A 156 -32.40 3.91 11.89
C ILE A 156 -33.08 5.23 12.30
N SER A 157 -34.35 5.38 11.93
CA SER A 157 -35.22 6.45 12.43
C SER A 157 -36.62 5.89 12.68
N ASN A 158 -36.77 5.28 13.85
CA ASN A 158 -37.92 4.44 14.18
C ASN A 158 -38.84 5.13 15.19
N THR A 159 -40.15 5.06 14.94
CA THR A 159 -41.17 5.51 15.90
C THR A 159 -41.93 4.33 16.45
N ILE A 160 -41.98 4.17 17.76
CA ILE A 160 -42.81 3.19 18.46
C ILE A 160 -43.95 3.93 19.13
N TYR A 161 -45.18 3.45 18.98
CA TYR A 161 -46.27 3.82 19.88
C TYR A 161 -46.98 2.58 20.39
N GLY A 162 -47.52 2.65 21.60
CA GLY A 162 -48.16 1.52 22.23
C GLY A 162 -49.09 1.90 23.36
N PHE A 163 -49.93 0.94 23.74
CA PHE A 163 -50.87 1.02 24.83
C PHE A 163 -50.71 -0.22 25.70
N ASP A 164 -50.68 -0.03 27.00
CA ASP A 164 -50.59 -1.10 27.98
C ASP A 164 -51.68 -0.97 29.04
N GLY A 165 -52.05 -2.11 29.62
CA GLY A 165 -53.08 -2.17 30.65
C GLY A 165 -52.74 -3.24 31.66
N THR A 166 -52.78 -2.88 32.94
CA THR A 166 -52.56 -3.81 34.05
C THR A 166 -53.76 -3.79 34.99
N TYR A 167 -54.33 -4.97 35.23
CA TYR A 167 -55.38 -5.20 36.20
C TYR A 167 -54.92 -6.19 37.27
N SER A 168 -54.87 -5.75 38.52
CA SER A 168 -54.52 -6.59 39.67
C SER A 168 -55.62 -6.55 40.72
N SER A 169 -56.13 -7.71 41.11
CA SER A 169 -57.10 -7.81 42.21
C SER A 169 -56.88 -9.07 43.03
N GLN A 170 -57.06 -8.95 44.34
CA GLN A 170 -57.10 -10.11 45.24
C GLN A 170 -58.38 -10.92 44.99
N SER A 171 -58.24 -12.25 44.87
CA SER A 171 -59.34 -13.19 44.70
C SER A 171 -59.49 -14.06 45.93
N ARG A 172 -60.42 -13.68 46.81
CA ARG A 172 -60.80 -14.48 47.99
C ARG A 172 -61.39 -15.83 47.61
N LEU A 173 -61.98 -15.94 46.42
CA LEU A 173 -62.53 -17.20 45.90
C LEU A 173 -61.41 -18.22 45.66
N LEU A 174 -60.32 -17.80 45.01
CA LEU A 174 -59.15 -18.66 44.79
C LEU A 174 -58.47 -19.03 46.11
N THR A 175 -58.34 -18.09 47.05
CA THR A 175 -57.76 -18.38 48.38
C THR A 175 -58.56 -19.46 49.11
N ARG A 176 -59.89 -19.34 49.12
CA ARG A 176 -60.77 -20.33 49.74
C ARG A 176 -60.79 -21.68 49.02
N LEU A 177 -60.53 -21.71 47.71
CA LEU A 177 -60.43 -22.96 46.96
C LEU A 177 -59.13 -23.70 47.29
N VAL A 178 -58.02 -22.97 47.42
CA VAL A 178 -56.74 -23.54 47.84
C VAL A 178 -56.81 -24.07 49.28
N ASP A 179 -57.46 -23.32 50.18
CA ASP A 179 -57.69 -23.73 51.58
C ASP A 179 -58.55 -24.99 51.76
N LYS A 180 -59.28 -25.41 50.71
CA LYS A 180 -60.11 -26.62 50.73
C LYS A 180 -59.35 -27.88 50.29
N LEU A 181 -58.11 -27.76 49.81
CA LEU A 181 -57.29 -28.91 49.47
C LEU A 181 -56.80 -29.61 50.75
N PRO A 182 -57.01 -30.93 50.89
CA PRO A 182 -56.55 -31.65 52.08
C PRO A 182 -55.03 -31.50 52.24
N PHE A 183 -54.58 -31.30 53.49
CA PHE A 183 -53.19 -31.10 53.91
C PHE A 183 -52.55 -29.72 53.61
N ILE A 184 -53.30 -28.72 53.13
CA ILE A 184 -52.81 -27.34 52.91
C ILE A 184 -53.70 -26.34 53.68
N SER A 185 -53.10 -25.39 54.40
CA SER A 185 -53.81 -24.29 55.08
C SER A 185 -53.02 -23.00 54.88
N THR A 186 -53.57 -22.04 54.13
CA THR A 186 -52.87 -20.81 53.75
C THR A 186 -53.72 -19.56 53.97
N LYS A 187 -53.23 -18.67 54.84
CA LYS A 187 -53.87 -17.36 55.08
C LYS A 187 -53.43 -16.28 54.08
N ALA A 188 -52.50 -16.62 53.17
CA ALA A 188 -51.96 -15.68 52.20
C ALA A 188 -53.01 -15.41 51.09
N PRO A 189 -53.34 -14.13 50.80
CA PRO A 189 -54.34 -13.80 49.79
C PRO A 189 -53.85 -14.17 48.39
N SER A 190 -54.71 -14.84 47.63
CA SER A 190 -54.48 -15.10 46.21
C SER A 190 -54.74 -13.84 45.40
N SER A 191 -53.92 -13.58 44.39
CA SER A 191 -54.10 -12.46 43.45
C SER A 191 -54.31 -12.97 42.03
N VAL A 192 -55.08 -12.22 41.25
CA VAL A 192 -55.22 -12.40 39.81
C VAL A 192 -54.68 -11.14 39.16
N ASN A 193 -53.66 -11.32 38.33
CA ASN A 193 -53.02 -10.26 37.58
C ASN A 193 -53.25 -10.51 36.09
N PHE A 194 -53.82 -9.53 35.41
CA PHE A 194 -53.93 -9.49 33.96
C PHE A 194 -53.11 -8.32 33.45
N SER A 195 -52.28 -8.57 32.45
CA SER A 195 -51.47 -7.56 31.78
C SER A 195 -51.59 -7.77 30.28
N GLY A 196 -51.83 -6.68 29.56
CA GLY A 196 -51.81 -6.66 28.10
C GLY A 196 -51.02 -5.47 27.60
N GLU A 197 -50.30 -5.67 26.50
CA GLU A 197 -49.51 -4.64 25.84
C GLU A 197 -49.74 -4.76 24.33
N PHE A 198 -49.90 -3.61 23.68
CA PHE A 198 -49.88 -3.46 22.23
C PHE A 198 -48.83 -2.41 21.89
N ALA A 199 -47.91 -2.73 21.00
CA ALA A 199 -46.94 -1.79 20.48
C ALA A 199 -46.80 -1.95 18.97
N GLN A 200 -46.74 -0.84 18.25
CA GLN A 200 -46.49 -0.79 16.83
C GLN A 200 -45.20 -0.02 16.56
N LEU A 201 -44.30 -0.65 15.81
CA LEU A 201 -43.08 -0.05 15.29
C LEU A 201 -43.36 0.48 13.87
N LEU A 202 -43.14 1.77 13.67
CA LEU A 202 -43.06 2.42 12.37
C LEU A 202 -41.58 2.59 12.02
N PRO A 203 -41.00 1.70 11.19
CA PRO A 203 -39.61 1.81 10.82
C PRO A 203 -39.42 2.99 9.85
N GLY A 204 -38.26 3.63 9.95
CA GLY A 204 -37.88 4.75 9.07
C GLY A 204 -36.37 4.91 9.01
N HIS A 205 -35.92 5.89 8.23
CA HIS A 205 -34.51 6.21 8.03
C HIS A 205 -34.29 7.73 8.14
N PRO A 206 -33.10 8.18 8.57
CA PRO A 206 -32.75 9.59 8.60
C PRO A 206 -32.73 10.21 7.20
N ALA A 207 -33.23 11.44 7.07
CA ALA A 207 -33.27 12.16 5.79
C ALA A 207 -31.89 12.41 5.16
N ALA A 208 -30.81 12.30 5.94
CA ALA A 208 -29.44 12.37 5.46
C ALA A 208 -29.08 11.22 4.50
N LEU A 209 -29.84 10.12 4.52
CA LEU A 209 -29.67 8.94 3.65
C LEU A 209 -30.56 9.00 2.40
N ASN A 210 -31.34 10.07 2.22
CA ASN A 210 -32.21 10.20 1.06
C ASN A 210 -31.39 10.37 -0.22
N PHE A 211 -31.75 9.61 -1.26
CA PHE A 211 -31.22 9.88 -2.58
C PHE A 211 -31.78 11.19 -3.15
N ALA A 212 -30.99 11.87 -3.99
CA ALA A 212 -31.38 13.15 -4.54
C ALA A 212 -32.71 13.05 -5.31
N GLY A 213 -33.68 13.88 -4.90
CA GLY A 213 -35.00 13.93 -5.51
C GLY A 213 -35.99 12.86 -5.02
N THR A 214 -35.59 11.97 -4.11
CA THR A 214 -36.48 10.98 -3.49
C THR A 214 -36.54 11.16 -1.97
N LYS A 215 -37.49 10.45 -1.33
CA LYS A 215 -37.57 10.31 0.14
C LYS A 215 -37.21 8.89 0.57
N ASP A 216 -36.60 8.14 -0.33
CA ASP A 216 -36.23 6.75 -0.11
C ASP A 216 -34.77 6.74 0.36
N GLY A 217 -34.51 5.98 1.42
CA GLY A 217 -33.17 5.79 1.96
C GLY A 217 -32.36 4.90 1.03
N THR A 218 -31.11 5.27 0.79
CA THR A 218 -30.17 4.45 0.01
C THR A 218 -29.08 3.88 0.88
N ALA A 219 -28.80 2.60 0.68
CA ALA A 219 -27.62 1.91 1.16
C ALA A 219 -26.84 1.37 -0.03
N TYR A 220 -25.51 1.36 0.06
CA TYR A 220 -24.62 0.97 -1.01
C TYR A 220 -24.17 -0.48 -0.78
N LEU A 221 -24.28 -1.30 -1.81
CA LEU A 221 -23.64 -2.62 -1.82
C LEU A 221 -22.12 -2.48 -2.05
N ASP A 222 -21.76 -1.61 -3.00
CA ASP A 222 -20.42 -1.15 -3.29
C ASP A 222 -20.53 0.24 -3.92
N ASP A 223 -19.79 1.21 -3.42
CA ASP A 223 -19.72 2.58 -3.96
C ASP A 223 -18.48 2.82 -4.82
N PHE A 224 -17.64 1.79 -4.97
CA PHE A 224 -16.36 1.76 -5.67
C PHE A 224 -15.29 2.73 -5.12
N GLU A 225 -15.50 3.38 -3.97
CA GLU A 225 -14.51 4.32 -3.42
C GLU A 225 -13.24 3.58 -2.97
N ASN A 226 -13.39 2.35 -2.48
CA ASN A 226 -12.28 1.46 -2.08
C ASN A 226 -11.99 0.36 -3.12
N SER A 227 -12.44 0.54 -4.37
CA SER A 227 -12.30 -0.48 -5.43
C SER A 227 -10.86 -0.67 -5.92
N SER A 228 -9.96 0.26 -5.58
CA SER A 228 -8.53 0.14 -5.83
C SER A 228 -7.71 0.53 -4.61
N SER A 229 -6.65 -0.23 -4.36
CA SER A 229 -5.59 0.12 -3.42
C SER A 229 -4.25 0.22 -4.15
N LEU A 230 -3.28 0.92 -3.57
CA LEU A 230 -1.98 1.14 -4.19
C LEU A 230 -0.83 0.68 -3.30
N ILE A 231 0.24 0.18 -3.92
CA ILE A 231 1.53 -0.05 -3.28
C ILE A 231 2.48 1.03 -3.80
N ASP A 232 2.91 1.93 -2.92
CA ASP A 232 3.79 3.04 -3.31
C ASP A 232 5.24 2.58 -3.50
N LEU A 233 5.85 3.04 -4.59
CA LEU A 233 7.21 2.75 -5.00
C LEU A 233 8.07 4.03 -5.16
N LYS A 234 7.56 5.20 -4.77
CA LYS A 234 8.19 6.52 -4.98
C LYS A 234 9.36 6.84 -4.04
N SER A 235 9.49 6.12 -2.93
CA SER A 235 10.59 6.38 -1.98
C SER A 235 11.93 5.90 -2.53
N ALA A 236 12.86 6.82 -2.80
CA ALA A 236 14.16 6.52 -3.40
C ALA A 236 15.06 5.66 -2.51
N ILE A 237 14.93 5.78 -1.18
CA ILE A 237 15.74 5.04 -0.20
C ILE A 237 15.55 3.52 -0.26
N ASN A 238 14.41 3.07 -0.80
CA ASN A 238 14.12 1.64 -0.93
C ASN A 238 14.72 1.03 -2.20
N TRP A 239 15.31 1.84 -3.08
CA TRP A 239 15.96 1.40 -4.32
C TRP A 239 17.47 1.31 -4.14
N GLN A 240 18.07 0.35 -4.82
CA GLN A 240 19.52 0.14 -4.87
C GLN A 240 19.95 -0.05 -6.33
N LEU A 241 21.25 0.10 -6.61
CA LEU A 241 21.84 -0.25 -7.89
C LEU A 241 21.47 -1.69 -8.29
N SER A 242 21.13 -1.91 -9.57
CA SER A 242 20.85 -3.25 -10.07
C SER A 242 22.05 -3.91 -10.77
N GLY A 243 22.12 -5.24 -10.73
CA GLY A 243 22.94 -6.02 -11.65
C GLY A 243 22.54 -5.80 -13.13
N THR A 244 23.39 -6.30 -14.04
CA THR A 244 23.22 -6.14 -15.50
C THR A 244 22.02 -6.92 -16.02
N PRO A 245 21.00 -6.26 -16.62
CA PRO A 245 19.84 -6.95 -17.16
C PRO A 245 20.20 -7.94 -18.28
N GLN A 246 19.51 -9.08 -18.38
CA GLN A 246 19.73 -10.07 -19.45
C GLN A 246 19.41 -9.59 -20.87
N LEU A 247 18.86 -8.38 -21.00
CA LEU A 247 18.78 -7.70 -22.29
C LEU A 247 20.18 -7.48 -22.91
N PHE A 248 21.22 -7.41 -22.07
CA PHE A 248 22.59 -7.16 -22.49
C PHE A 248 23.41 -8.47 -22.46
N PRO A 249 24.18 -8.79 -23.53
CA PRO A 249 24.93 -10.04 -23.61
C PRO A 249 25.92 -10.27 -22.47
N GLU A 250 26.50 -9.19 -21.94
CA GLU A 250 27.44 -9.25 -20.82
C GLU A 250 26.81 -9.76 -19.52
N SER A 251 25.47 -9.86 -19.41
CA SER A 251 24.80 -10.45 -18.25
C SER A 251 25.18 -11.91 -18.01
N GLN A 252 25.69 -12.61 -19.03
CA GLN A 252 26.08 -14.02 -18.97
C GLN A 252 27.49 -14.22 -18.40
N LEU A 253 28.26 -13.14 -18.26
CA LEU A 253 29.60 -13.18 -17.72
C LEU A 253 29.56 -13.33 -16.20
N ASP A 254 30.51 -14.07 -15.66
CA ASP A 254 30.62 -14.38 -14.25
C ASP A 254 32.07 -14.17 -13.81
N ASN A 255 32.26 -13.46 -12.70
CA ASN A 255 33.55 -13.07 -12.16
C ASN A 255 34.46 -12.40 -13.23
N ASP A 256 33.87 -11.52 -14.05
CA ASP A 256 34.54 -10.78 -15.12
C ASP A 256 34.09 -9.29 -15.11
N LEU A 257 35.05 -8.36 -15.11
CA LEU A 257 34.80 -6.91 -15.06
C LEU A 257 33.98 -6.39 -16.26
N SER A 258 34.01 -7.10 -17.40
CA SER A 258 33.26 -6.73 -18.59
C SER A 258 31.75 -6.84 -18.43
N TYR A 259 31.26 -7.53 -17.39
CA TYR A 259 29.87 -7.50 -16.93
C TYR A 259 29.33 -6.08 -16.68
N GLY A 260 30.20 -5.14 -16.26
CA GLY A 260 29.83 -3.76 -15.94
C GLY A 260 30.16 -2.71 -17.00
N TYR A 261 30.78 -3.08 -18.14
CA TYR A 261 31.37 -2.11 -19.07
C TYR A 261 30.38 -1.13 -19.72
N ASN A 262 29.11 -1.52 -19.86
CA ASN A 262 28.08 -0.66 -20.45
C ASN A 262 27.24 0.10 -19.40
N ARG A 263 27.56 -0.02 -18.11
CA ARG A 263 26.84 0.70 -17.07
C ARG A 263 27.22 2.19 -17.08
N ALA A 264 26.24 3.03 -17.37
CA ALA A 264 26.33 4.48 -17.27
C ALA A 264 25.67 4.97 -15.98
N ARG A 265 25.95 6.23 -15.64
CA ARG A 265 25.49 6.81 -14.38
C ARG A 265 23.99 7.06 -14.41
N LEU A 266 23.29 6.48 -13.44
CA LEU A 266 21.89 6.75 -13.12
C LEU A 266 21.84 7.27 -11.69
N ALA A 267 21.34 8.49 -11.52
CA ALA A 267 21.04 9.04 -10.19
C ALA A 267 19.55 8.93 -9.92
N PHE A 268 19.19 8.47 -8.72
CA PHE A 268 17.82 8.25 -8.28
C PHE A 268 17.60 8.86 -6.89
N TYR A 269 16.65 9.78 -6.75
CA TYR A 269 16.50 10.55 -5.53
C TYR A 269 15.10 11.15 -5.39
N ASN A 270 14.76 11.53 -4.16
CA ASN A 270 13.71 12.51 -3.90
C ASN A 270 14.43 13.83 -3.56
N ILE A 271 14.10 14.94 -4.22
CA ILE A 271 14.71 16.24 -3.90
C ILE A 271 14.25 16.69 -2.51
N ASP A 272 15.21 17.04 -1.66
CA ASP A 272 14.95 17.43 -0.29
C ASP A 272 14.20 18.79 -0.22
N PRO A 273 13.08 18.89 0.54
CA PRO A 273 12.34 20.13 0.69
C PRO A 273 13.14 21.32 1.23
N ILE A 274 14.32 21.11 1.83
CA ILE A 274 15.18 22.24 2.25
C ILE A 274 15.46 23.22 1.12
N PHE A 275 15.54 22.76 -0.13
CA PHE A 275 15.81 23.61 -1.29
C PHE A 275 14.67 24.57 -1.61
N TYR A 276 13.43 24.24 -1.21
CA TYR A 276 12.24 25.04 -1.49
C TYR A 276 11.87 25.96 -0.33
N ASN A 277 12.28 25.61 0.88
CA ASN A 277 12.01 26.40 2.07
C ASN A 277 12.94 27.61 2.18
N ARG A 278 12.44 28.79 1.80
CA ARG A 278 13.18 30.05 1.83
C ARG A 278 13.59 30.54 3.23
N SER A 279 12.97 30.02 4.30
CA SER A 279 13.37 30.35 5.68
C SER A 279 14.41 29.37 6.24
N SER A 280 14.76 28.30 5.51
CA SER A 280 15.76 27.33 5.94
C SER A 280 17.17 27.87 5.68
N SER A 281 17.98 27.97 6.74
CA SER A 281 19.42 28.22 6.62
C SER A 281 20.22 26.95 6.27
N LEU A 282 19.56 25.80 6.13
CA LEU A 282 20.20 24.51 5.87
C LEU A 282 20.44 24.24 4.39
N ALA A 283 19.75 24.97 3.51
CA ALA A 283 19.91 24.85 2.06
C ALA A 283 21.27 25.40 1.62
N PRO A 284 22.05 24.64 0.82
CA PRO A 284 23.29 25.14 0.24
C PRO A 284 23.05 26.39 -0.63
N ALA A 285 24.05 27.27 -0.70
CA ALA A 285 23.96 28.47 -1.53
C ALA A 285 23.86 28.08 -3.03
N LEU A 286 22.80 28.55 -3.68
CA LEU A 286 22.61 28.41 -5.13
C LEU A 286 22.92 29.76 -5.80
N ALA A 287 23.89 29.77 -6.72
CA ALA A 287 24.38 30.99 -7.38
C ALA A 287 23.25 31.82 -8.04
N ASP A 288 22.29 31.14 -8.69
CA ASP A 288 21.07 31.74 -9.22
C ASP A 288 19.84 30.94 -8.73
N SER A 289 19.56 31.06 -7.43
CA SER A 289 18.45 30.36 -6.78
C SER A 289 17.11 30.57 -7.47
N ARG A 290 16.82 31.77 -8.00
CA ARG A 290 15.51 32.04 -8.62
C ARG A 290 15.31 31.26 -9.92
N ASN A 291 16.33 31.22 -10.79
CA ASN A 291 16.22 30.48 -12.04
C ASN A 291 16.37 28.97 -11.81
N GLU A 292 17.22 28.53 -10.88
CA GLU A 292 17.36 27.11 -10.54
C GLU A 292 16.04 26.55 -9.98
N LEU A 293 15.40 27.25 -9.05
CA LEU A 293 14.09 26.84 -8.50
C LEU A 293 12.93 27.03 -9.50
N SER A 294 13.20 27.60 -10.68
CA SER A 294 12.23 27.68 -11.79
C SER A 294 12.44 26.57 -12.83
N ASN A 295 13.52 25.80 -12.73
CA ASN A 295 13.80 24.70 -13.64
C ASN A 295 12.84 23.53 -13.36
N HIS A 296 12.06 23.14 -14.37
CA HIS A 296 11.06 22.06 -14.27
C HIS A 296 11.63 20.73 -13.80
N TYR A 297 12.93 20.47 -14.02
CA TYR A 297 13.56 19.23 -13.59
C TYR A 297 13.99 19.21 -12.11
N VAL A 298 13.93 20.33 -11.39
CA VAL A 298 14.34 20.39 -9.97
C VAL A 298 13.42 21.22 -9.08
N ARG A 299 12.48 21.97 -9.64
CA ARG A 299 11.56 22.80 -8.84
C ARG A 299 10.62 21.95 -7.99
N GLU A 300 10.05 22.61 -6.99
CA GLU A 300 8.93 22.10 -6.23
C GLU A 300 7.72 21.81 -7.13
N VAL A 301 7.07 20.68 -6.90
CA VAL A 301 5.81 20.29 -7.56
C VAL A 301 4.73 20.31 -6.50
N LEU A 302 3.63 21.01 -6.76
CA LEU A 302 2.48 21.04 -5.85
C LEU A 302 1.50 19.92 -6.22
N GLU A 303 0.80 19.37 -5.23
CA GLU A 303 -0.16 18.28 -5.46
C GLU A 303 -1.24 18.67 -6.48
N GLN A 304 -1.75 19.90 -6.38
CA GLN A 304 -2.76 20.44 -7.29
C GLN A 304 -2.25 20.70 -8.71
N GLU A 305 -0.93 20.70 -8.92
CA GLU A 305 -0.37 20.74 -10.28
C GLU A 305 -0.66 19.45 -11.05
N VAL A 306 -0.59 18.30 -10.37
CA VAL A 306 -0.82 16.98 -10.99
C VAL A 306 -2.27 16.55 -10.82
N PHE A 307 -2.90 16.89 -9.68
CA PHE A 307 -4.27 16.51 -9.32
C PHE A 307 -5.13 17.75 -9.01
N PRO A 308 -5.60 18.51 -10.02
CA PRO A 308 -6.25 19.81 -9.81
C PRO A 308 -7.54 19.77 -8.97
N TYR A 309 -8.23 18.63 -8.95
CA TYR A 309 -9.49 18.46 -8.20
C TYR A 309 -9.30 17.89 -6.79
N LYS A 310 -8.06 17.57 -6.42
CA LYS A 310 -7.73 17.12 -5.08
C LYS A 310 -7.78 18.30 -4.11
N GLN A 311 -8.52 18.12 -3.03
CA GLN A 311 -8.69 19.15 -2.01
C GLN A 311 -7.59 18.98 -0.97
N SER A 312 -6.82 20.04 -0.73
CA SER A 312 -5.84 20.03 0.35
C SER A 312 -6.56 19.97 1.69
N ILE A 313 -6.13 19.04 2.54
CA ILE A 313 -6.67 18.81 3.88
C ILE A 313 -6.52 20.06 4.76
N THR A 314 -5.46 20.83 4.57
CA THR A 314 -5.12 22.02 5.38
C THR A 314 -5.58 23.33 4.72
N GLY A 315 -6.15 23.27 3.52
CA GLY A 315 -6.48 24.45 2.71
C GLY A 315 -5.27 25.18 2.11
N GLN A 316 -4.04 24.75 2.41
CA GLN A 316 -2.80 25.28 1.82
C GLN A 316 -2.29 24.34 0.72
N PRO A 317 -1.62 24.84 -0.35
CA PRO A 317 -1.01 23.98 -1.35
C PRO A 317 0.02 23.04 -0.70
N LEU A 318 -0.15 21.72 -0.91
CA LEU A 318 0.77 20.71 -0.41
C LEU A 318 1.84 20.40 -1.46
N SER A 319 3.08 20.24 -1.01
CA SER A 319 4.19 19.78 -1.84
C SER A 319 4.04 18.30 -2.16
N LEU A 320 4.24 17.92 -3.41
CA LEU A 320 4.22 16.55 -3.88
C LEU A 320 5.66 16.08 -4.16
N PRO A 321 6.27 15.30 -3.25
CA PRO A 321 7.63 14.81 -3.47
C PRO A 321 7.65 13.87 -4.69
N THR A 322 8.64 14.01 -5.56
CA THR A 322 8.80 13.19 -6.77
C THR A 322 9.92 12.17 -6.60
N LEU A 323 9.82 11.01 -7.25
CA LEU A 323 10.98 10.14 -7.51
C LEU A 323 11.62 10.61 -8.81
N ASP A 324 12.86 11.03 -8.77
CA ASP A 324 13.55 11.57 -9.93
C ASP A 324 14.66 10.61 -10.38
N LEU A 325 14.65 10.23 -11.65
CA LEU A 325 15.68 9.43 -12.31
C LEU A 325 16.42 10.31 -13.32
N ALA A 326 17.68 10.63 -13.03
CA ALA A 326 18.56 11.37 -13.93
C ALA A 326 19.59 10.40 -14.55
N PHE A 327 19.42 10.09 -15.84
CA PHE A 327 20.29 9.18 -16.57
C PHE A 327 21.31 9.96 -17.39
N TYR A 328 22.60 9.67 -17.17
CA TYR A 328 23.74 10.30 -17.83
C TYR A 328 24.48 9.27 -18.69
N PRO A 329 24.02 8.97 -19.92
CA PRO A 329 24.55 7.87 -20.72
C PRO A 329 26.01 8.06 -21.19
N ARG A 330 26.55 9.28 -21.05
CA ARG A 330 27.95 9.62 -21.36
C ARG A 330 28.85 9.63 -20.13
N VAL A 331 28.32 9.42 -18.93
CA VAL A 331 29.08 9.44 -17.68
C VAL A 331 29.21 8.02 -17.18
N ARG A 332 30.42 7.63 -16.78
CA ARG A 332 30.72 6.33 -16.20
C ARG A 332 29.89 6.08 -14.94
N GLY A 333 29.18 4.95 -14.90
CA GLY A 333 28.45 4.50 -13.72
C GLY A 333 29.33 3.66 -12.78
N PRO A 334 28.82 3.29 -11.60
CA PRO A 334 29.53 2.46 -10.63
C PRO A 334 29.99 1.11 -11.20
N TYR A 335 31.19 0.69 -10.83
CA TYR A 335 31.85 -0.56 -11.22
C TYR A 335 31.95 -0.77 -12.74
N ASN A 336 32.20 0.32 -13.48
CA ASN A 336 32.46 0.26 -14.91
C ASN A 336 33.96 0.44 -15.20
N PHE A 337 34.62 -0.66 -15.57
CA PHE A 337 36.06 -0.70 -15.89
C PHE A 337 36.34 -0.77 -17.40
N SER A 338 35.45 -0.22 -18.23
CA SER A 338 35.63 -0.21 -19.69
C SER A 338 36.91 0.54 -20.08
N THR A 339 37.75 -0.07 -20.92
CA THR A 339 39.00 0.53 -21.42
C THR A 339 38.91 1.06 -22.85
N THR A 340 37.76 0.86 -23.49
CA THR A 340 37.51 1.26 -24.89
C THR A 340 36.20 2.02 -24.99
N GLY A 341 36.04 2.80 -26.08
CA GLY A 341 34.84 3.60 -26.25
C GLY A 341 34.72 4.73 -25.23
N ILE A 342 35.84 5.39 -24.92
CA ILE A 342 35.93 6.53 -23.99
C ILE A 342 36.66 7.66 -24.69
N ASN A 343 36.12 8.88 -24.58
CA ASN A 343 36.70 10.08 -25.16
C ASN A 343 37.84 10.62 -24.28
N ASN A 344 38.64 11.53 -24.83
CA ASN A 344 39.76 12.14 -24.10
C ASN A 344 39.32 12.90 -22.82
N ASP A 345 38.08 13.35 -22.74
CA ASP A 345 37.51 14.00 -21.55
C ASP A 345 36.97 13.00 -20.50
N GLY A 346 37.09 11.69 -20.73
CA GLY A 346 36.57 10.65 -19.85
C GLY A 346 35.10 10.28 -20.10
N SER A 347 34.42 10.93 -21.05
CA SER A 347 33.04 10.61 -21.38
C SER A 347 32.92 9.31 -22.19
N LEU A 348 31.86 8.54 -21.95
CA LEU A 348 31.57 7.31 -22.68
C LEU A 348 31.10 7.62 -24.12
N GLN A 349 31.67 6.90 -25.08
CA GLN A 349 31.19 6.83 -26.47
C GLN A 349 29.98 5.89 -26.58
N ASN A 350 29.22 6.04 -27.67
CA ASN A 350 28.01 5.25 -27.98
C ASN A 350 26.97 5.24 -26.83
N PRO A 351 26.47 6.41 -26.40
CA PRO A 351 25.57 6.54 -25.25
C PRO A 351 24.30 5.68 -25.35
N GLN A 352 23.83 5.40 -26.57
CA GLN A 352 22.64 4.57 -26.79
C GLN A 352 22.82 3.10 -26.38
N ASN A 353 24.04 2.59 -26.38
CA ASN A 353 24.33 1.21 -25.96
C ASN A 353 24.55 1.10 -24.44
N ARG A 354 24.50 2.23 -23.72
CA ARG A 354 24.74 2.27 -22.28
C ARG A 354 23.42 2.16 -21.53
N TRP A 355 23.49 1.59 -20.33
CA TRP A 355 22.32 1.40 -19.48
C TRP A 355 22.59 1.82 -18.04
N GLY A 356 21.54 2.15 -17.30
CA GLY A 356 21.60 2.36 -15.86
C GLY A 356 20.33 1.82 -15.22
N GLY A 357 20.45 1.10 -14.10
CA GLY A 357 19.33 0.40 -13.51
C GLY A 357 19.35 0.40 -11.98
N ILE A 358 18.15 0.31 -11.43
CA ILE A 358 17.89 0.21 -10.00
C ILE A 358 16.86 -0.88 -9.75
N PHE A 359 16.91 -1.51 -8.59
CA PHE A 359 15.92 -2.48 -8.17
C PHE A 359 15.60 -2.34 -6.68
N ARG A 360 14.47 -2.92 -6.29
CA ARG A 360 14.06 -3.01 -4.89
C ARG A 360 13.29 -4.28 -4.63
N ARG A 361 13.23 -4.67 -3.37
CA ARG A 361 12.34 -5.74 -2.90
C ARG A 361 10.87 -5.30 -2.90
N MET A 362 10.00 -6.29 -3.03
CA MET A 362 8.56 -6.17 -2.81
C MET A 362 8.21 -6.72 -1.42
N ASP A 363 7.51 -5.94 -0.61
CA ASP A 363 7.10 -6.37 0.74
C ASP A 363 5.98 -7.43 0.69
N SER A 364 5.27 -7.53 -0.44
CA SER A 364 4.30 -8.59 -0.71
C SER A 364 4.52 -9.16 -2.10
N ASN A 365 4.65 -10.48 -2.20
CA ASN A 365 5.14 -11.18 -3.39
C ASN A 365 4.05 -11.88 -4.22
N ASP A 366 2.92 -12.24 -3.61
CA ASP A 366 1.81 -12.89 -4.31
C ASP A 366 0.86 -11.87 -4.94
N PHE A 367 1.26 -11.37 -6.10
CA PHE A 367 0.50 -10.39 -6.88
C PHE A 367 -0.83 -10.97 -7.39
N GLU A 368 -0.93 -12.28 -7.59
CA GLU A 368 -2.19 -12.96 -7.94
C GLU A 368 -3.19 -12.88 -6.78
N SER A 369 -2.76 -13.13 -5.53
CA SER A 369 -3.62 -13.00 -4.35
C SER A 369 -4.01 -11.55 -4.08
N LEU A 370 -3.08 -10.62 -4.27
CA LEU A 370 -3.27 -9.19 -4.05
C LEU A 370 -4.04 -8.49 -5.18
N ASN A 371 -4.25 -9.19 -6.30
CA ASN A 371 -4.84 -8.67 -7.52
C ASN A 371 -4.14 -7.39 -8.01
N VAL A 372 -2.80 -7.43 -8.07
CA VAL A 372 -2.03 -6.36 -8.73
C VAL A 372 -2.34 -6.42 -10.21
N GLN A 373 -2.71 -5.29 -10.81
CA GLN A 373 -3.13 -5.22 -12.22
C GLN A 373 -2.20 -4.36 -13.07
N TYR A 374 -1.74 -3.22 -12.53
CA TYR A 374 -0.96 -2.24 -13.29
C TYR A 374 0.27 -1.76 -12.53
N ILE A 375 1.35 -1.51 -13.26
CA ILE A 375 2.38 -0.54 -12.86
C ILE A 375 1.85 0.83 -13.34
N GLU A 376 1.57 1.73 -12.40
CA GLU A 376 1.07 3.07 -12.71
C GLU A 376 2.05 4.14 -12.26
N PHE A 377 2.29 5.13 -13.12
CA PHE A 377 3.09 6.29 -12.75
C PHE A 377 2.67 7.56 -13.49
N TRP A 378 2.87 8.69 -12.83
CA TRP A 378 2.69 10.02 -13.42
C TRP A 378 4.04 10.64 -13.68
N MET A 379 4.40 10.85 -14.94
CA MET A 379 5.72 11.33 -15.34
C MET A 379 5.63 12.73 -15.95
N LEU A 380 6.50 13.61 -15.47
CA LEU A 380 6.70 14.93 -16.07
C LEU A 380 7.21 14.77 -17.51
N ASP A 381 6.76 15.63 -18.43
CA ASP A 381 7.31 15.67 -19.78
C ASP A 381 8.85 15.83 -19.76
N PRO A 382 9.62 14.82 -20.20
CA PRO A 382 11.07 14.88 -20.14
C PRO A 382 11.66 15.75 -21.25
N PHE A 383 10.85 16.28 -22.19
CA PHE A 383 11.34 17.02 -23.36
C PHE A 383 11.18 18.54 -23.26
N ILE A 384 10.81 19.08 -22.09
CA ILE A 384 10.54 20.52 -21.87
C ILE A 384 11.67 21.42 -22.39
N TYR A 385 12.92 21.11 -22.06
CA TYR A 385 14.09 21.89 -22.49
C TYR A 385 14.83 21.29 -23.69
N LYS A 386 14.42 20.09 -24.15
CA LYS A 386 15.06 19.34 -25.23
C LYS A 386 14.02 18.71 -26.17
N PRO A 387 13.22 19.52 -26.89
CA PRO A 387 12.15 19.01 -27.73
C PRO A 387 12.64 18.11 -28.87
N ASN A 388 13.90 18.27 -29.30
CA ASN A 388 14.51 17.51 -30.38
C ASN A 388 15.36 16.30 -29.89
N SER A 389 15.31 15.95 -28.59
CA SER A 389 16.02 14.75 -28.12
C SER A 389 15.43 13.51 -28.78
N ALA A 390 16.30 12.57 -29.17
CA ALA A 390 15.90 11.29 -29.76
C ALA A 390 15.14 10.40 -28.76
N GLY A 391 15.23 10.71 -27.45
CA GLY A 391 14.66 9.90 -26.40
C GLY A 391 15.38 8.56 -26.20
N GLY A 392 14.72 7.64 -25.52
CA GLY A 392 15.25 6.31 -25.18
C GLY A 392 14.13 5.37 -24.72
N ASP A 393 14.50 4.38 -23.90
CA ASP A 393 13.57 3.38 -23.37
C ASP A 393 13.73 3.24 -21.86
N LEU A 394 12.59 3.18 -21.16
CA LEU A 394 12.48 2.82 -19.75
C LEU A 394 11.91 1.40 -19.67
N TYR A 395 12.57 0.53 -18.93
CA TYR A 395 12.16 -0.86 -18.74
C TYR A 395 11.78 -1.12 -17.30
N PHE A 396 10.79 -2.01 -17.13
CA PHE A 396 10.44 -2.60 -15.84
C PHE A 396 10.64 -4.11 -15.91
N ASN A 397 11.17 -4.70 -14.84
CA ASN A 397 11.20 -6.14 -14.65
C ASN A 397 10.51 -6.52 -13.35
N LEU A 398 9.60 -7.48 -13.40
CA LEU A 398 8.89 -8.02 -12.24
C LEU A 398 9.19 -9.51 -12.12
N GLY A 399 9.78 -9.94 -11.00
CA GLY A 399 10.05 -11.36 -10.78
C GLY A 399 11.03 -11.62 -9.64
N SER A 400 11.81 -12.68 -9.78
CA SER A 400 13.00 -12.93 -8.96
C SER A 400 14.19 -12.37 -9.73
N LEU A 401 14.86 -11.37 -9.15
CA LEU A 401 15.98 -10.68 -9.77
C LEU A 401 17.24 -11.01 -8.98
N SER A 402 18.36 -11.16 -9.68
CA SER A 402 19.63 -11.46 -9.03
C SER A 402 20.04 -10.30 -8.12
N GLU A 403 20.36 -10.63 -6.87
CA GLU A 403 20.93 -9.71 -5.89
C GLU A 403 22.45 -9.61 -6.02
N ASP A 404 23.08 -10.50 -6.80
CA ASP A 404 24.49 -10.44 -7.20
C ASP A 404 24.72 -9.29 -8.22
N ILE A 405 25.01 -8.10 -7.70
CA ILE A 405 25.21 -6.85 -8.45
C ILE A 405 26.62 -6.83 -9.07
N LEU A 406 27.61 -7.33 -8.35
CA LEU A 406 29.01 -7.54 -8.74
C LEU A 406 29.23 -9.01 -9.02
N LYS A 407 28.70 -9.45 -10.17
CA LYS A 407 28.57 -10.86 -10.53
C LYS A 407 29.85 -11.67 -10.36
N ASP A 408 29.97 -12.36 -9.23
CA ASP A 408 31.06 -13.28 -8.87
C ASP A 408 30.61 -14.47 -8.01
N GLY A 409 29.30 -14.55 -7.73
CA GLY A 409 28.68 -15.62 -6.95
C GLY A 409 28.97 -15.55 -5.46
N ARG A 410 29.62 -14.50 -4.96
CA ARG A 410 29.84 -14.24 -3.54
C ARG A 410 28.96 -13.08 -3.09
N LYS A 411 28.48 -13.14 -1.85
CA LYS A 411 27.67 -12.06 -1.29
C LYS A 411 28.59 -10.98 -0.73
N SER A 412 28.59 -9.80 -1.35
CA SER A 412 29.17 -8.62 -0.74
C SER A 412 28.28 -8.07 0.39
N LEU A 413 28.91 -7.63 1.47
CA LEU A 413 28.27 -7.00 2.61
C LEU A 413 29.29 -6.22 3.44
N GLU A 414 29.15 -4.91 3.48
CA GLU A 414 30.10 -3.99 4.08
C GLU A 414 30.36 -4.26 5.58
N ASN A 415 29.30 -4.49 6.37
CA ASN A 415 29.48 -4.74 7.80
C ASN A 415 30.08 -6.12 8.13
N GLY A 416 30.24 -6.98 7.11
CA GLY A 416 31.01 -8.22 7.22
C GLY A 416 32.52 -8.00 7.08
N LEU A 417 32.97 -6.84 6.58
CA LEU A 417 34.39 -6.52 6.43
C LEU A 417 35.07 -6.35 7.79
N PRO A 418 36.35 -6.75 7.91
CA PRO A 418 37.06 -6.74 9.19
C PRO A 418 37.31 -5.32 9.70
N ALA A 419 36.72 -4.97 10.85
CA ALA A 419 36.94 -3.69 11.53
C ALA A 419 38.39 -3.48 12.01
N ASP A 420 39.19 -4.54 12.07
CA ASP A 420 40.60 -4.55 12.47
C ASP A 420 41.58 -4.61 11.28
N ASN A 421 41.08 -4.48 10.05
CA ASN A 421 41.85 -4.60 8.81
C ASN A 421 42.56 -5.96 8.63
N ASP A 422 42.07 -7.00 9.32
CA ASP A 422 42.56 -8.38 9.17
C ASP A 422 41.97 -9.04 7.92
N PHE A 423 42.66 -8.86 6.80
CA PHE A 423 42.24 -9.41 5.50
C PHE A 423 42.21 -10.95 5.43
N SER A 424 42.74 -11.68 6.44
CA SER A 424 42.61 -13.14 6.46
C SER A 424 41.14 -13.60 6.56
N LYS A 425 40.26 -12.72 7.05
CA LYS A 425 38.80 -12.90 7.16
C LYS A 425 38.04 -12.56 5.87
N THR A 426 38.73 -12.18 4.80
CA THR A 426 38.15 -11.86 3.49
C THR A 426 38.63 -12.85 2.42
N ASP A 427 37.79 -13.06 1.40
CA ASP A 427 38.17 -13.66 0.11
C ASP A 427 38.32 -12.53 -0.93
N SER A 428 39.08 -12.77 -2.00
CA SER A 428 39.19 -11.81 -3.11
C SER A 428 38.62 -12.37 -4.41
N THR A 429 37.86 -11.53 -5.10
CA THR A 429 37.26 -11.82 -6.42
C THR A 429 37.83 -10.86 -7.47
N VAL A 430 37.32 -10.90 -8.70
CA VAL A 430 37.73 -9.91 -9.71
C VAL A 430 37.34 -8.49 -9.29
N TRP A 431 36.20 -8.34 -8.60
CA TRP A 431 35.63 -7.08 -8.14
C TRP A 431 36.32 -6.54 -6.90
N GLY A 432 36.72 -7.39 -5.95
CA GLY A 432 37.44 -6.86 -4.80
C GLY A 432 37.59 -7.83 -3.66
N ARG A 433 37.06 -7.48 -2.49
CA ARG A 433 37.10 -8.25 -1.26
C ARG A 433 35.69 -8.51 -0.76
N VAL A 434 35.42 -9.77 -0.43
CA VAL A 434 34.14 -10.19 0.15
C VAL A 434 34.40 -10.86 1.50
N PRO A 435 33.50 -10.68 2.49
CA PRO A 435 33.69 -11.29 3.81
C PRO A 435 33.49 -12.81 3.77
N LYS A 436 34.35 -13.56 4.47
CA LYS A 436 34.19 -15.02 4.63
C LYS A 436 33.10 -15.40 5.63
N LEU A 437 32.87 -14.53 6.61
CA LEU A 437 31.94 -14.74 7.69
C LEU A 437 30.73 -13.84 7.50
N GLN A 438 29.55 -14.43 7.59
CA GLN A 438 28.31 -13.68 7.56
C GLN A 438 28.03 -13.07 8.94
N PRO A 439 27.81 -11.76 9.05
CA PRO A 439 27.39 -11.14 10.29
C PRO A 439 25.97 -11.59 10.66
N VAL A 440 25.70 -11.69 11.97
CA VAL A 440 24.39 -12.11 12.50
C VAL A 440 23.31 -11.07 12.20
N VAL A 441 23.70 -9.79 12.20
CA VAL A 441 22.84 -8.65 11.90
C VAL A 441 23.51 -7.77 10.85
N GLN A 442 22.72 -7.19 9.95
CA GLN A 442 23.20 -6.24 8.94
C GLN A 442 23.16 -4.82 9.50
N SER A 443 24.14 -4.51 10.34
CA SER A 443 24.32 -3.20 10.94
C SER A 443 25.80 -2.94 11.17
N PHE A 444 26.21 -1.69 10.97
CA PHE A 444 27.55 -1.25 11.31
C PHE A 444 27.76 -1.15 12.83
N ASP A 445 29.04 -1.18 13.23
CA ASP A 445 29.47 -0.68 14.54
C ASP A 445 29.37 0.86 14.58
N ASN A 446 29.23 1.43 15.78
CA ASN A 446 29.27 2.87 16.02
C ASN A 446 30.72 3.41 16.10
N ASP A 447 31.74 2.55 16.12
CA ASP A 447 33.14 2.96 16.04
C ASP A 447 33.47 3.63 14.69
N GLN A 448 33.95 4.87 14.76
CA GLN A 448 34.38 5.67 13.61
C GLN A 448 35.48 5.00 12.78
N THR A 449 36.42 4.31 13.43
CA THR A 449 37.55 3.66 12.75
C THR A 449 37.06 2.44 11.98
N ALA A 450 36.22 1.64 12.62
CA ALA A 450 35.56 0.50 11.98
C ALA A 450 34.72 0.95 10.78
N ARG A 451 33.93 2.03 10.94
CA ARG A 451 33.08 2.56 9.86
C ARG A 451 33.88 2.89 8.62
N SER A 452 35.01 3.60 8.76
CA SER A 452 35.85 3.95 7.61
C SER A 452 36.49 2.76 6.89
N LEU A 453 36.57 1.60 7.52
CA LEU A 453 37.10 0.36 6.93
C LEU A 453 36.00 -0.52 6.32
N GLN A 454 34.73 -0.29 6.69
CA GLN A 454 33.58 -1.09 6.28
C GLN A 454 32.72 -0.39 5.22
N ASP A 455 32.50 0.92 5.34
CA ASP A 455 31.72 1.78 4.42
C ASP A 455 32.52 2.11 3.15
N VAL A 456 32.92 1.06 2.42
CA VAL A 456 33.87 1.08 1.30
C VAL A 456 33.28 0.50 0.01
N GLY A 457 31.96 0.50 -0.13
CA GLY A 457 31.26 0.06 -1.33
C GLY A 457 31.02 -1.44 -1.43
N LEU A 458 30.29 -1.83 -2.48
CA LEU A 458 29.97 -3.23 -2.77
C LEU A 458 31.18 -4.06 -3.15
N ASP A 459 32.29 -3.46 -3.57
CA ASP A 459 33.50 -4.22 -3.92
C ASP A 459 34.41 -4.49 -2.71
N GLY A 460 34.13 -3.86 -1.57
CA GLY A 460 34.88 -4.03 -0.33
C GLY A 460 36.28 -3.41 -0.36
N LEU A 461 36.52 -2.43 -1.24
CA LEU A 461 37.80 -1.78 -1.42
C LEU A 461 37.65 -0.25 -1.30
N ALA A 462 38.35 0.36 -0.35
CA ALA A 462 38.48 1.82 -0.38
C ALA A 462 39.28 2.25 -1.62
N ASN A 463 39.01 3.45 -2.14
CA ASN A 463 39.72 4.09 -3.25
C ASN A 463 41.27 3.90 -3.29
N THR A 464 41.94 3.85 -2.13
CA THR A 464 43.39 3.58 -2.06
C THR A 464 43.79 2.20 -2.54
N ASP A 465 42.98 1.20 -2.21
CA ASP A 465 43.19 -0.21 -2.55
C ASP A 465 42.70 -0.50 -3.96
N GLU A 466 41.63 0.16 -4.39
CA GLU A 466 41.17 0.15 -5.77
C GLU A 466 42.25 0.58 -6.75
N ARG A 467 42.97 1.67 -6.45
CA ARG A 467 44.11 2.14 -7.27
C ARG A 467 45.17 1.06 -7.47
N GLN A 468 45.37 0.20 -6.48
CA GLN A 468 46.33 -0.90 -6.57
C GLN A 468 45.75 -2.09 -7.34
N LYS A 469 44.54 -2.52 -7.00
CA LYS A 469 43.82 -3.64 -7.66
C LYS A 469 43.63 -3.38 -9.15
N TYR A 470 43.21 -2.17 -9.50
CA TYR A 470 42.87 -1.75 -10.86
C TYR A 470 43.99 -0.96 -11.55
N ALA A 471 45.23 -1.00 -11.04
CA ALA A 471 46.38 -0.39 -11.69
C ALA A 471 46.57 -0.78 -13.18
N PRO A 472 46.27 -2.03 -13.62
CA PRO A 472 46.29 -2.37 -15.05
C PRO A 472 45.25 -1.57 -15.87
N PHE A 473 44.01 -1.49 -15.37
CA PHE A 473 42.92 -0.72 -15.98
C PHE A 473 43.28 0.77 -16.06
N ILE A 474 43.73 1.35 -14.96
CA ILE A 474 44.10 2.76 -14.85
C ILE A 474 45.22 3.09 -15.85
N ARG A 475 46.30 2.29 -15.90
CA ARG A 475 47.41 2.54 -16.84
C ARG A 475 47.00 2.45 -18.30
N GLN A 476 46.11 1.51 -18.63
CA GLN A 476 45.62 1.35 -20.00
C GLN A 476 44.84 2.59 -20.45
N ILE A 477 43.90 3.05 -19.62
CA ILE A 477 43.01 4.15 -19.99
C ILE A 477 43.67 5.53 -19.87
N GLN A 478 44.59 5.74 -18.91
CA GLN A 478 45.29 7.01 -18.70
C GLN A 478 45.98 7.52 -19.98
N SER A 479 46.46 6.62 -20.84
CA SER A 479 47.09 6.98 -22.13
C SER A 479 46.15 7.67 -23.12
N THR A 480 44.84 7.51 -22.95
CA THR A 480 43.78 8.04 -23.83
C THR A 480 43.11 9.30 -23.26
N LEU A 481 43.26 9.55 -21.95
CA LEU A 481 42.58 10.60 -21.22
C LEU A 481 43.40 11.89 -21.14
N SER A 482 42.72 13.02 -21.02
CA SER A 482 43.32 14.28 -20.59
C SER A 482 43.81 14.16 -19.14
N PRO A 483 44.82 14.97 -18.72
CA PRO A 483 45.33 14.92 -17.35
C PRO A 483 44.25 15.09 -16.28
N ALA A 484 43.24 15.94 -16.52
CA ALA A 484 42.13 16.15 -15.60
C ALA A 484 41.24 14.89 -15.47
N ALA A 485 40.84 14.29 -16.60
CA ALA A 485 40.03 13.07 -16.61
C ALA A 485 40.80 11.87 -16.02
N ALA A 486 42.11 11.77 -16.29
CA ALA A 486 43.00 10.77 -15.71
C ALA A 486 43.08 10.90 -14.18
N ASN A 487 43.17 12.12 -13.65
CA ASN A 487 43.17 12.36 -12.20
C ASN A 487 41.83 11.99 -11.57
N GLN A 488 40.70 12.35 -12.20
CA GLN A 488 39.37 11.97 -11.71
C GLN A 488 39.19 10.44 -11.66
N LEU A 489 39.58 9.73 -12.72
CA LEU A 489 39.51 8.27 -12.76
C LEU A 489 40.45 7.60 -11.75
N THR A 490 41.61 8.21 -11.46
CA THR A 490 42.54 7.67 -10.47
C THR A 490 42.08 7.95 -9.04
N ALA A 491 41.31 9.02 -8.83
CA ALA A 491 40.73 9.34 -7.52
C ALA A 491 39.64 8.34 -7.13
N ASP A 492 38.81 7.95 -8.10
CA ASP A 492 37.63 7.08 -7.95
C ASP A 492 37.62 6.00 -9.06
N PRO A 493 38.47 4.94 -8.96
CA PRO A 493 38.56 3.87 -9.95
C PRO A 493 37.25 3.11 -10.16
N SER A 494 36.50 2.77 -9.12
CA SER A 494 35.22 2.05 -9.23
C SER A 494 34.03 2.94 -9.57
N SER A 495 34.12 4.27 -9.48
CA SER A 495 33.02 5.19 -9.76
C SER A 495 31.83 5.05 -8.79
N ASP A 496 32.07 4.66 -7.55
CA ASP A 496 31.07 4.39 -6.51
C ASP A 496 31.14 5.31 -5.29
N ASP A 497 31.99 6.34 -5.33
CA ASP A 497 32.06 7.41 -4.32
C ASP A 497 30.71 8.10 -4.07
N TYR A 498 30.34 8.21 -2.79
CA TYR A 498 29.19 9.00 -2.35
C TYR A 498 29.55 10.46 -2.07
N LEU A 499 28.77 11.37 -2.65
CA LEU A 499 28.82 12.80 -2.32
C LEU A 499 27.47 13.30 -1.82
N TYR A 500 27.45 13.84 -0.60
CA TYR A 500 26.26 14.45 -0.02
C TYR A 500 25.88 15.73 -0.77
N PHE A 501 24.59 15.93 -1.05
CA PHE A 501 24.11 17.06 -1.85
C PHE A 501 24.35 18.43 -1.20
N ARG A 502 24.56 18.48 0.13
CA ARG A 502 24.95 19.69 0.88
C ARG A 502 26.45 19.84 1.09
N GLY A 503 27.25 18.89 0.61
CA GLY A 503 28.69 18.91 0.80
C GLY A 503 29.38 20.06 0.05
N PRO A 504 30.52 20.56 0.57
CA PRO A 504 31.25 21.69 0.00
C PRO A 504 31.83 21.42 -1.39
N ALA A 505 32.00 20.15 -1.78
CA ALA A 505 32.47 19.75 -3.11
C ALA A 505 31.60 20.30 -4.25
N TYR A 506 30.34 20.63 -3.99
CA TYR A 506 29.43 21.23 -4.96
C TYR A 506 29.35 22.76 -4.89
N ASP A 507 30.00 23.39 -3.91
CA ASP A 507 30.02 24.85 -3.78
C ASP A 507 31.08 25.49 -4.69
N GLU A 508 32.04 24.69 -5.14
CA GLU A 508 33.04 25.07 -6.14
C GLU A 508 32.44 25.02 -7.56
N GLY A 509 32.19 26.20 -8.14
CA GLY A 509 31.48 26.34 -9.40
C GLY A 509 29.97 26.34 -9.20
N SER A 510 29.22 27.12 -10.00
CA SER A 510 27.77 27.32 -9.85
C SER A 510 26.95 26.05 -10.15
N ASN A 511 27.08 25.01 -9.31
CA ASN A 511 26.42 23.72 -9.48
C ASN A 511 24.96 23.79 -9.01
N GLY A 512 24.04 23.45 -9.92
CA GLY A 512 22.61 23.34 -9.63
C GLY A 512 22.24 22.10 -8.80
N ILE A 513 20.98 22.02 -8.42
CA ILE A 513 20.39 20.94 -7.62
C ILE A 513 20.59 19.59 -8.32
N LEU A 514 20.38 19.53 -9.64
CA LEU A 514 20.54 18.30 -10.41
C LEU A 514 21.95 17.69 -10.30
N LYS A 515 22.98 18.54 -10.29
CA LYS A 515 24.38 18.11 -10.20
C LYS A 515 24.71 17.61 -8.80
N ARG A 516 24.16 18.24 -7.75
CA ARG A 516 24.34 17.85 -6.34
C ARG A 516 23.86 16.43 -6.05
N TYR A 517 22.84 15.95 -6.76
CA TYR A 517 22.35 14.58 -6.64
C TYR A 517 23.05 13.56 -7.56
N SER A 518 23.96 13.99 -8.45
CA SER A 518 24.55 13.09 -9.47
C SER A 518 25.40 11.94 -8.90
N GLN A 519 25.92 12.07 -7.68
CA GLN A 519 26.71 11.06 -6.94
C GLN A 519 26.10 10.73 -5.57
N TYR A 520 24.83 11.06 -5.36
CA TYR A 520 24.16 10.79 -4.09
C TYR A 520 23.87 9.29 -3.86
N ASN A 521 24.00 8.47 -4.91
CA ASN A 521 23.75 7.03 -4.86
C ASN A 521 25.04 6.19 -4.84
N GLY A 522 26.19 6.81 -4.59
CA GLY A 522 27.43 6.08 -4.32
C GLY A 522 27.31 5.23 -3.07
N THR A 523 28.09 4.16 -3.00
CA THR A 523 28.13 3.20 -1.90
C THR A 523 29.32 3.48 -0.98
N GLU A 524 30.50 3.83 -1.51
CA GLU A 524 31.64 4.20 -0.65
C GLU A 524 31.35 5.51 0.10
N GLY A 525 31.32 5.42 1.43
CA GLY A 525 31.18 6.59 2.31
C GLY A 525 29.74 7.11 2.46
N ASN A 526 28.71 6.32 2.14
CA ASN A 526 27.32 6.79 2.17
C ASN A 526 26.66 6.72 3.57
N SER A 527 27.35 6.11 4.53
CA SER A 527 26.84 5.84 5.88
C SER A 527 27.69 6.47 6.99
N LYS A 528 28.36 7.59 6.71
CA LYS A 528 29.20 8.35 7.66
C LYS A 528 28.52 8.58 9.01
N THR A 529 29.27 8.40 10.11
CA THR A 529 28.79 8.78 11.45
C THR A 529 28.61 10.30 11.59
N THR A 530 27.94 10.73 12.65
CA THR A 530 27.81 12.16 13.01
C THR A 530 29.18 12.83 13.14
N GLU A 531 30.12 12.16 13.81
CA GLU A 531 31.48 12.64 14.04
C GLU A 531 32.26 12.76 12.73
N GLN A 532 32.14 11.77 11.84
CA GLN A 532 32.74 11.81 10.50
C GLN A 532 32.14 12.94 9.64
N SER A 533 30.82 13.09 9.68
CA SER A 533 30.10 14.16 8.96
C SER A 533 30.57 15.54 9.38
N ARG A 534 30.71 15.76 10.70
CA ARG A 534 31.23 17.03 11.24
C ARG A 534 32.69 17.25 10.89
N ALA A 535 33.53 16.22 11.02
CA ALA A 535 34.96 16.33 10.77
C ALA A 535 35.31 16.57 9.29
N GLN A 536 34.55 15.97 8.36
CA GLN A 536 34.87 15.99 6.93
C GLN A 536 34.09 17.05 6.15
N LEU A 537 32.86 17.36 6.57
CA LEU A 537 31.93 18.20 5.79
C LEU A 537 31.38 19.39 6.58
N ASP A 538 31.68 19.51 7.89
CA ASP A 538 31.08 20.52 8.79
C ASP A 538 29.55 20.46 8.83
N LEU A 539 29.00 19.23 8.79
CA LEU A 539 27.56 18.96 8.81
C LEU A 539 27.21 17.95 9.90
N ASP A 540 26.07 18.14 10.57
CA ASP A 540 25.60 17.22 11.62
C ASP A 540 25.26 15.82 11.09
N ASN A 541 24.76 15.73 9.86
CA ASN A 541 24.49 14.47 9.20
C ASN A 541 24.72 14.62 7.70
N SER A 542 25.44 13.66 7.14
CA SER A 542 25.68 13.53 5.70
C SER A 542 25.39 12.13 5.16
N ALA A 543 24.96 11.20 6.00
CA ALA A 543 24.65 9.84 5.61
C ALA A 543 23.32 9.78 4.83
N SER A 544 23.30 9.02 3.73
CA SER A 544 22.07 8.70 3.01
C SER A 544 21.35 7.50 3.63
N THR A 545 22.10 6.63 4.31
CA THR A 545 21.61 5.42 4.99
C THR A 545 22.44 5.16 6.25
N SER A 546 21.85 4.50 7.25
CA SER A 546 22.58 3.98 8.42
C SER A 546 22.87 2.48 8.30
N LEU A 547 22.43 1.86 7.20
CA LEU A 547 22.47 0.43 6.95
C LEU A 547 23.62 0.14 6.00
N PRO A 548 24.37 -0.97 6.19
CA PRO A 548 25.43 -1.37 5.29
C PRO A 548 24.89 -1.70 3.90
N ASP A 549 25.65 -1.36 2.88
CA ASP A 549 25.39 -1.83 1.53
C ASP A 549 25.78 -3.31 1.40
N GLY A 550 25.01 -4.04 0.60
CA GLY A 550 25.25 -5.44 0.35
C GLY A 550 24.31 -6.04 -0.68
N GLU A 551 24.63 -7.27 -1.07
CA GLU A 551 23.94 -8.07 -2.09
C GLU A 551 22.92 -9.02 -1.47
N ASP A 552 22.15 -8.48 -0.52
CA ASP A 552 21.01 -9.11 0.15
C ASP A 552 19.96 -8.03 0.40
N VAL A 553 19.33 -7.60 -0.69
CA VAL A 553 18.40 -6.46 -0.71
C VAL A 553 17.13 -6.79 0.06
N ASN A 554 16.70 -8.05 -0.01
CA ASN A 554 15.51 -8.51 0.70
C ASN A 554 15.74 -8.78 2.20
N ARG A 555 17.00 -8.95 2.63
CA ARG A 555 17.45 -9.21 4.01
C ARG A 555 17.01 -10.55 4.57
N ASP A 556 16.94 -11.59 3.72
CA ASP A 556 16.67 -12.97 4.13
C ASP A 556 17.94 -13.74 4.51
N ASN A 557 19.08 -13.04 4.60
CA ASN A 557 20.40 -13.56 4.88
C ASN A 557 21.00 -14.43 3.76
N ASN A 558 20.33 -14.57 2.62
CA ASN A 558 20.86 -15.24 1.45
C ASN A 558 20.99 -14.25 0.29
N MET A 559 21.86 -14.55 -0.66
CA MET A 559 21.92 -13.82 -1.92
C MET A 559 21.22 -14.65 -2.98
N SER A 560 20.12 -14.14 -3.55
CA SER A 560 19.49 -14.80 -4.69
C SER A 560 20.29 -14.54 -5.97
N GLN A 561 20.71 -15.59 -6.66
CA GLN A 561 21.32 -15.50 -8.00
C GLN A 561 20.30 -15.71 -9.13
N ALA A 562 19.03 -15.96 -8.78
CA ALA A 562 17.97 -16.21 -9.74
C ALA A 562 17.60 -14.90 -10.45
N ASP A 563 17.62 -14.91 -11.78
CA ASP A 563 17.22 -13.76 -12.60
C ASP A 563 16.16 -14.21 -13.61
N GLU A 564 14.93 -14.28 -13.12
CA GLU A 564 13.74 -14.75 -13.83
C GLU A 564 12.60 -13.75 -13.64
N TYR A 565 12.13 -13.13 -14.73
CA TYR A 565 11.22 -12.00 -14.66
C TYR A 565 10.39 -11.80 -15.93
N PHE A 566 9.28 -11.09 -15.76
CA PHE A 566 8.51 -10.50 -16.85
C PHE A 566 9.06 -9.12 -17.16
N GLN A 567 9.27 -8.81 -18.44
CA GLN A 567 9.84 -7.55 -18.91
C GLN A 567 8.81 -6.68 -19.62
N TYR A 568 8.80 -5.40 -19.27
CA TYR A 568 7.94 -4.38 -19.85
C TYR A 568 8.81 -3.25 -20.40
N ARG A 569 8.44 -2.71 -21.55
CA ARG A 569 9.14 -1.62 -22.22
C ARG A 569 8.20 -0.44 -22.37
N VAL A 570 8.62 0.72 -21.87
CA VAL A 570 7.97 2.01 -22.09
C VAL A 570 8.90 2.88 -22.93
N SER A 571 8.44 3.32 -24.09
CA SER A 571 9.23 4.18 -24.98
C SER A 571 9.18 5.63 -24.48
N ILE A 572 10.34 6.23 -24.19
CA ILE A 572 10.42 7.64 -23.83
C ILE A 572 10.95 8.41 -25.03
N ARG A 573 10.10 8.64 -26.03
CA ARG A 573 10.44 9.37 -27.27
C ARG A 573 9.35 10.38 -27.57
N PRO A 574 9.66 11.60 -28.06
CA PRO A 574 8.66 12.65 -28.23
C PRO A 574 7.43 12.20 -29.05
N GLN A 575 7.64 11.45 -30.13
CA GLN A 575 6.57 10.93 -30.99
C GLN A 575 5.65 9.90 -30.33
N ASN A 576 6.10 9.26 -29.24
CA ASN A 576 5.35 8.24 -28.52
C ASN A 576 4.67 8.80 -27.25
N MET A 577 4.79 10.11 -26.98
CA MET A 577 4.14 10.79 -25.87
C MET A 577 2.70 11.21 -26.24
N VAL A 578 1.90 10.25 -26.69
CA VAL A 578 0.51 10.46 -27.16
C VAL A 578 -0.45 9.60 -26.34
N VAL A 579 -1.50 10.21 -25.81
CA VAL A 579 -2.55 9.51 -25.04
C VAL A 579 -3.20 8.43 -25.90
N GLY A 580 -3.34 7.22 -25.34
CA GLY A 580 -3.87 6.03 -26.02
C GLY A 580 -2.80 5.15 -26.67
N GLN A 581 -1.53 5.55 -26.65
CA GLN A 581 -0.40 4.74 -27.13
C GLN A 581 0.64 4.58 -26.03
N ASN A 582 1.55 3.60 -26.16
CA ASN A 582 2.71 3.46 -25.27
C ASN A 582 2.33 3.43 -23.77
N PHE A 583 1.20 2.81 -23.46
CA PHE A 583 0.61 2.73 -22.11
C PHE A 583 0.17 4.07 -21.49
N ILE A 584 0.11 5.16 -22.25
CA ILE A 584 -0.35 6.46 -21.75
C ILE A 584 -1.88 6.48 -21.70
N SER A 585 -2.44 6.54 -20.50
CA SER A 585 -3.90 6.56 -20.27
C SER A 585 -4.49 7.97 -20.22
N ASP A 586 -3.69 8.95 -19.78
CA ASP A 586 -4.15 10.33 -19.59
C ASP A 586 -2.98 11.34 -19.64
N LYS A 587 -3.32 12.63 -19.76
CA LYS A 587 -2.38 13.74 -19.68
C LYS A 587 -3.02 14.94 -19.00
N VAL A 588 -2.33 15.52 -18.02
CA VAL A 588 -2.70 16.80 -17.39
C VAL A 588 -1.74 17.89 -17.85
N THR A 589 -2.29 19.00 -18.35
CA THR A 589 -1.51 20.20 -18.72
C THR A 589 -1.76 21.29 -17.68
N SER A 590 -0.71 21.69 -16.98
CA SER A 590 -0.81 22.63 -15.85
C SER A 590 -0.04 23.92 -16.12
N SER A 591 -0.64 25.05 -15.75
CA SER A 591 -0.04 26.38 -15.87
C SER A 591 0.58 26.77 -14.53
N VAL A 592 1.92 26.77 -14.47
CA VAL A 592 2.67 26.91 -13.21
C VAL A 592 3.34 28.28 -13.14
N LYS A 593 3.16 28.98 -12.02
CA LYS A 593 3.91 30.21 -11.71
C LYS A 593 5.25 29.85 -11.07
N LEU A 594 6.34 30.12 -11.79
CA LEU A 594 7.70 29.77 -11.42
C LEU A 594 8.30 30.78 -10.42
N ALA A 595 9.38 30.38 -9.76
CA ALA A 595 10.07 31.21 -8.76
C ALA A 595 10.68 32.50 -9.33
N ASN A 596 11.00 32.52 -10.62
CA ASN A 596 11.47 33.70 -11.36
C ASN A 596 10.34 34.65 -11.81
N GLY A 597 9.07 34.29 -11.54
CA GLY A 597 7.90 35.10 -11.87
C GLY A 597 7.22 34.77 -13.19
N ASN A 598 7.85 33.95 -14.05
CA ASN A 598 7.26 33.51 -15.31
C ASN A 598 6.17 32.47 -15.08
N THR A 599 5.21 32.39 -16.00
CA THR A 599 4.23 31.32 -16.05
C THR A 599 4.52 30.42 -17.23
N GLN A 600 4.66 29.12 -16.99
CA GLN A 600 4.94 28.12 -18.03
C GLN A 600 3.93 26.99 -17.95
N SER A 601 3.56 26.46 -19.11
CA SER A 601 2.70 25.29 -19.22
C SER A 601 3.55 24.02 -19.26
N VAL A 602 3.15 23.01 -18.50
CA VAL A 602 3.86 21.74 -18.42
C VAL A 602 2.89 20.57 -18.46
N ASN A 603 3.32 19.45 -19.04
CA ASN A 603 2.52 18.24 -19.13
C ASN A 603 2.99 17.19 -18.13
N TRP A 604 2.03 16.52 -17.52
CA TRP A 604 2.19 15.28 -16.76
C TRP A 604 1.44 14.16 -17.49
N TYR A 605 2.13 13.07 -17.81
CA TYR A 605 1.56 11.92 -18.50
C TYR A 605 1.32 10.79 -17.51
N GLN A 606 0.12 10.21 -17.53
CA GLN A 606 -0.21 9.01 -16.77
C GLN A 606 0.09 7.78 -17.62
N PHE A 607 0.97 6.92 -17.12
CA PHE A 607 1.23 5.61 -17.69
C PHE A 607 0.55 4.54 -16.84
N ARG A 608 -0.12 3.59 -17.50
CA ARG A 608 -0.73 2.39 -16.91
C ARG A 608 -0.27 1.17 -17.69
N VAL A 609 0.73 0.46 -17.18
CA VAL A 609 1.30 -0.73 -17.81
C VAL A 609 0.64 -1.98 -17.20
N PRO A 610 -0.20 -2.74 -17.94
CA PRO A 610 -0.83 -3.94 -17.41
C PRO A 610 0.22 -5.03 -17.14
N ILE A 611 0.24 -5.60 -15.93
CA ILE A 611 1.27 -6.59 -15.57
C ILE A 611 1.14 -7.88 -16.41
N ARG A 612 -0.05 -8.22 -16.89
CA ARG A 612 -0.22 -9.41 -17.74
C ARG A 612 0.24 -9.19 -19.18
N ASN A 613 0.43 -7.94 -19.62
CA ASN A 613 0.87 -7.59 -20.98
C ASN A 613 2.39 -7.34 -21.05
N TYR A 614 3.17 -8.34 -20.67
CA TYR A 614 4.64 -8.27 -20.73
C TYR A 614 5.16 -8.48 -22.15
N GLN A 615 6.27 -7.83 -22.50
CA GLN A 615 6.93 -7.96 -23.81
C GLN A 615 7.61 -9.32 -23.94
N SER A 616 8.31 -9.75 -22.89
CA SER A 616 9.07 -10.98 -22.88
C SER A 616 9.13 -11.57 -21.48
N LYS A 617 9.39 -12.87 -21.43
CA LYS A 617 9.61 -13.66 -20.22
C LYS A 617 11.06 -14.14 -20.23
N VAL A 618 11.78 -13.89 -19.15
CA VAL A 618 13.18 -14.27 -18.96
C VAL A 618 13.26 -15.32 -17.86
N GLY A 619 14.03 -16.39 -18.09
CA GLY A 619 14.12 -17.52 -17.17
C GLY A 619 12.87 -18.40 -17.11
N ASN A 620 12.72 -19.17 -16.03
CA ASN A 620 11.65 -20.17 -15.86
C ASN A 620 10.45 -19.69 -15.02
N ILE A 621 10.27 -18.37 -14.86
CA ILE A 621 9.09 -17.80 -14.19
C ILE A 621 7.79 -18.25 -14.90
N GLN A 622 6.75 -18.54 -14.12
CA GLN A 622 5.49 -19.09 -14.64
C GLN A 622 4.29 -18.17 -14.41
N ASP A 623 4.19 -17.59 -13.22
CA ASP A 623 3.05 -16.77 -12.80
C ASP A 623 3.49 -15.61 -11.88
N PHE A 624 2.53 -14.82 -11.42
CA PHE A 624 2.74 -13.66 -10.55
C PHE A 624 2.60 -13.98 -9.05
N LYS A 625 2.72 -15.25 -8.63
CA LYS A 625 2.59 -15.62 -7.20
C LYS A 625 3.84 -15.33 -6.37
N ALA A 626 4.99 -15.17 -7.02
CA ALA A 626 6.28 -15.01 -6.36
C ALA A 626 7.12 -13.88 -6.97
N ILE A 627 6.53 -12.67 -7.02
CA ILE A 627 7.23 -11.46 -7.47
C ILE A 627 8.01 -10.87 -6.29
N ARG A 628 9.29 -11.20 -6.18
CA ARG A 628 10.15 -10.76 -5.05
C ARG A 628 10.73 -9.36 -5.24
N PHE A 629 10.98 -8.96 -6.48
CA PHE A 629 11.67 -7.72 -6.82
C PHE A 629 11.04 -7.02 -8.02
N ILE A 630 11.25 -5.71 -8.06
CA ILE A 630 11.04 -4.87 -9.23
C ILE A 630 12.35 -4.17 -9.61
N ARG A 631 12.73 -4.19 -10.89
CA ARG A 631 13.86 -3.42 -11.46
C ARG A 631 13.35 -2.41 -12.47
N MET A 632 13.86 -1.19 -12.39
CA MET A 632 13.74 -0.15 -13.41
C MET A 632 15.10 0.07 -14.06
N PHE A 633 15.16 0.15 -15.38
CA PHE A 633 16.41 0.56 -16.04
C PHE A 633 16.16 1.36 -17.31
N MET A 634 17.12 2.21 -17.65
CA MET A 634 17.08 3.12 -18.78
C MET A 634 18.18 2.76 -19.79
N THR A 635 17.87 2.78 -21.08
CA THR A 635 18.83 2.53 -22.18
C THR A 635 18.38 3.25 -23.46
N ASN A 636 19.17 3.21 -24.53
CA ASN A 636 18.91 3.83 -25.83
C ASN A 636 18.84 5.36 -25.84
N PHE A 637 19.26 6.04 -24.76
CA PHE A 637 19.33 7.50 -24.71
C PHE A 637 20.62 8.03 -25.36
N ALA A 638 20.51 9.04 -26.22
CA ALA A 638 21.67 9.67 -26.86
C ALA A 638 22.31 10.77 -25.99
N ASP A 639 21.56 11.30 -25.03
CA ASP A 639 21.92 12.42 -24.17
C ASP A 639 21.25 12.30 -22.79
N THR A 640 21.63 13.18 -21.85
CA THR A 640 21.10 13.18 -20.48
C THR A 640 19.59 13.38 -20.48
N SER A 641 18.88 12.51 -19.75
CA SER A 641 17.43 12.54 -19.56
C SER A 641 17.09 12.57 -18.07
N VAL A 642 16.06 13.33 -17.70
CA VAL A 642 15.54 13.42 -16.33
C VAL A 642 14.06 13.04 -16.35
N LEU A 643 13.73 11.91 -15.73
CA LEU A 643 12.36 11.44 -15.56
C LEU A 643 11.92 11.74 -14.13
N ARG A 644 10.87 12.55 -13.96
CA ARG A 644 10.31 12.88 -12.64
C ARG A 644 8.97 12.21 -12.49
N PHE A 645 8.83 11.38 -11.46
CA PHE A 645 7.62 10.64 -11.16
C PHE A 645 6.87 11.29 -9.99
N ALA A 646 5.75 11.93 -10.27
CA ALA A 646 4.82 12.45 -9.26
C ALA A 646 4.18 11.31 -8.45
N ARG A 647 3.96 10.18 -9.11
CA ARG A 647 3.59 8.89 -8.50
C ARG A 647 4.31 7.77 -9.23
N MET A 648 4.64 6.72 -8.50
CA MET A 648 5.16 5.46 -9.04
C MET A 648 4.64 4.36 -8.12
N GLN A 649 3.71 3.54 -8.60
CA GLN A 649 2.92 2.65 -7.74
C GLN A 649 2.44 1.40 -8.48
N LEU A 650 2.11 0.36 -7.72
CA LEU A 650 1.36 -0.79 -8.23
C LEU A 650 -0.10 -0.64 -7.84
N ILE A 651 -1.00 -0.72 -8.81
CA ILE A 651 -2.44 -0.65 -8.58
C ILE A 651 -2.99 -2.05 -8.39
N ARG A 652 -3.67 -2.23 -7.26
CA ARG A 652 -4.45 -3.40 -6.93
C ARG A 652 -5.92 -3.07 -7.07
N GLY A 653 -6.69 -3.96 -7.69
CA GLY A 653 -8.14 -3.83 -7.73
C GLY A 653 -8.82 -4.80 -6.77
N GLU A 654 -9.99 -4.45 -6.25
CA GLU A 654 -10.86 -5.42 -5.58
C GLU A 654 -11.64 -6.26 -6.61
N TRP A 655 -11.95 -5.64 -7.76
CA TRP A 655 -12.60 -6.30 -8.87
C TRP A 655 -11.60 -7.04 -9.75
N ARG A 656 -11.96 -8.27 -10.14
CA ARG A 656 -11.15 -9.14 -10.99
C ARG A 656 -11.85 -9.33 -12.33
N ALA A 657 -11.09 -9.14 -13.41
CA ALA A 657 -11.55 -9.50 -14.74
C ALA A 657 -11.78 -11.03 -14.82
N PHE A 658 -12.91 -11.43 -15.38
CA PHE A 658 -13.25 -12.84 -15.57
C PHE A 658 -12.77 -13.30 -16.96
N ASN A 659 -12.22 -14.53 -17.03
CA ASN A 659 -11.74 -15.17 -18.26
C ASN A 659 -10.63 -14.42 -19.01
N THR A 660 -9.68 -13.81 -18.29
CA THR A 660 -8.54 -13.10 -18.90
C THR A 660 -7.59 -14.02 -19.69
N GLU A 661 -7.59 -15.30 -19.36
CA GLU A 661 -6.83 -16.37 -20.00
C GLU A 661 -7.48 -16.90 -21.29
N ASN A 662 -8.65 -16.36 -21.65
CA ASN A 662 -9.41 -16.73 -22.84
C ASN A 662 -9.64 -18.25 -22.93
N SER A 663 -10.26 -18.82 -21.89
CA SER A 663 -10.58 -20.24 -21.76
C SER A 663 -12.05 -20.52 -22.08
N THR A 664 -12.31 -21.55 -22.90
CA THR A 664 -13.68 -22.03 -23.19
C THR A 664 -14.38 -22.62 -21.96
N ALA A 665 -13.63 -22.95 -20.90
CA ALA A 665 -14.22 -23.41 -19.64
C ALA A 665 -14.85 -22.27 -18.84
N ASN A 666 -14.44 -21.02 -19.09
CA ASN A 666 -14.81 -19.85 -18.30
C ASN A 666 -15.60 -18.85 -19.15
N VAL A 667 -16.64 -19.31 -19.84
CA VAL A 667 -17.47 -18.43 -20.68
C VAL A 667 -18.84 -18.17 -20.04
N ILE A 668 -19.19 -16.89 -19.93
CA ILE A 668 -20.55 -16.47 -19.59
C ILE A 668 -21.34 -16.42 -20.90
N ALA A 669 -22.03 -17.50 -21.22
CA ALA A 669 -22.90 -17.60 -22.40
C ALA A 669 -24.31 -18.05 -21.99
N ASP A 670 -25.28 -17.80 -22.88
CA ASP A 670 -26.61 -18.37 -22.76
C ASP A 670 -26.51 -19.91 -22.64
N PRO A 671 -27.18 -20.55 -21.65
CA PRO A 671 -27.18 -22.01 -21.50
C PRO A 671 -27.59 -22.79 -22.76
N ALA A 672 -28.29 -22.17 -23.72
CA ALA A 672 -28.64 -22.77 -25.00
C ALA A 672 -27.43 -22.94 -25.95
N ILE A 673 -26.33 -22.22 -25.71
CA ILE A 673 -25.10 -22.29 -26.52
C ILE A 673 -24.21 -23.40 -25.96
N THR A 674 -24.15 -24.51 -26.67
CA THR A 674 -23.47 -25.73 -26.23
C THR A 674 -21.93 -25.67 -26.35
N ASN A 675 -21.39 -24.73 -27.12
CA ASN A 675 -19.94 -24.50 -27.28
C ASN A 675 -19.70 -23.03 -27.64
N PRO A 676 -19.72 -22.11 -26.65
CA PRO A 676 -19.47 -20.72 -26.94
C PRO A 676 -18.02 -20.55 -27.43
N THR A 677 -17.86 -19.90 -28.58
CA THR A 677 -16.55 -19.61 -29.17
C THR A 677 -15.87 -18.47 -28.43
N LEU A 678 -14.55 -18.53 -28.31
CA LEU A 678 -13.75 -17.42 -27.81
C LEU A 678 -13.73 -16.29 -28.85
N ASP A 679 -14.21 -15.11 -28.48
CA ASP A 679 -13.83 -13.89 -29.17
C ASP A 679 -12.50 -13.43 -28.57
N ASN A 680 -11.49 -13.12 -29.38
CA ASN A 680 -10.17 -12.67 -28.87
C ASN A 680 -10.25 -11.23 -28.30
N SER A 681 -11.28 -10.94 -27.52
CA SER A 681 -11.56 -9.68 -26.87
C SER A 681 -10.62 -9.49 -25.69
N THR A 682 -10.11 -8.27 -25.52
CA THR A 682 -9.29 -7.88 -24.37
C THR A 682 -10.16 -7.11 -23.39
N VAL A 683 -10.11 -7.48 -22.11
CA VAL A 683 -10.83 -6.80 -21.04
C VAL A 683 -9.84 -6.12 -20.11
N ASP A 684 -9.98 -4.80 -19.96
CA ASP A 684 -9.24 -4.00 -19.01
C ASP A 684 -10.19 -3.47 -17.93
N VAL A 685 -9.85 -3.71 -16.66
CA VAL A 685 -10.61 -3.22 -15.51
C VAL A 685 -9.82 -2.08 -14.90
N SER A 686 -10.43 -0.91 -14.78
CA SER A 686 -9.74 0.25 -14.21
C SER A 686 -10.68 1.09 -13.37
N THR A 687 -10.11 1.79 -12.40
CA THR A 687 -10.83 2.76 -11.59
C THR A 687 -10.61 4.16 -12.17
N VAL A 688 -11.67 4.96 -12.14
CA VAL A 688 -11.67 6.37 -12.50
C VAL A 688 -12.20 7.17 -11.32
N ASN A 689 -11.57 8.30 -11.03
CA ASN A 689 -11.98 9.16 -9.94
C ASN A 689 -11.92 10.63 -10.35
N ILE A 690 -12.65 11.48 -9.61
CA ILE A 690 -12.73 12.92 -9.90
C ILE A 690 -11.39 13.64 -9.67
N GLU A 691 -10.58 13.17 -8.73
CA GLU A 691 -9.33 13.84 -8.35
C GLU A 691 -8.25 13.72 -9.42
N GLU A 692 -8.18 12.57 -10.09
CA GLU A 692 -7.17 12.24 -11.10
C GLU A 692 -7.71 12.33 -12.52
N ASN A 693 -8.96 11.92 -12.75
CA ASN A 693 -9.53 11.80 -14.09
C ASN A 693 -10.61 12.86 -14.38
N GLY A 694 -10.78 13.87 -13.52
CA GLY A 694 -11.72 14.96 -13.74
C GLY A 694 -11.42 15.83 -14.96
N ASN A 695 -10.16 15.81 -15.46
CA ASN A 695 -9.73 16.54 -16.66
C ASN A 695 -9.42 15.62 -17.85
N ARG A 696 -9.79 14.33 -17.75
CA ARG A 696 -9.47 13.34 -18.77
C ARG A 696 -10.12 13.68 -20.11
N VAL A 697 -9.41 13.41 -21.21
CA VAL A 697 -9.89 13.54 -22.59
C VAL A 697 -10.03 12.13 -23.21
N PRO A 698 -11.11 11.83 -23.97
CA PRO A 698 -12.16 12.74 -24.45
C PRO A 698 -13.29 13.01 -23.47
N ILE A 699 -13.49 12.14 -22.47
CA ILE A 699 -14.60 12.25 -21.52
C ILE A 699 -14.04 12.43 -20.11
N PRO A 700 -14.22 13.61 -19.49
CA PRO A 700 -13.82 13.83 -18.11
C PRO A 700 -14.75 13.05 -17.17
N TYR A 701 -14.19 12.52 -16.08
CA TYR A 701 -15.02 11.96 -15.03
C TYR A 701 -15.70 13.09 -14.27
N VAL A 702 -17.04 13.05 -14.20
CA VAL A 702 -17.84 13.97 -13.38
C VAL A 702 -18.63 13.15 -12.38
N VAL A 703 -18.80 13.69 -11.17
CA VAL A 703 -19.61 13.02 -10.14
C VAL A 703 -21.03 12.83 -10.68
N PRO A 704 -21.61 11.61 -10.62
CA PRO A 704 -22.95 11.35 -11.13
C PRO A 704 -24.01 12.25 -10.50
N PRO A 705 -25.06 12.65 -11.24
CA PRO A 705 -26.16 13.43 -10.68
C PRO A 705 -26.77 12.74 -9.47
N GLY A 706 -26.98 13.51 -8.40
CA GLY A 706 -27.57 13.02 -7.16
C GLY A 706 -26.61 12.36 -6.17
N ILE A 707 -25.36 12.13 -6.58
CA ILE A 707 -24.28 11.73 -5.68
C ILE A 707 -23.52 12.98 -5.21
N THR A 708 -23.34 13.10 -3.90
CA THR A 708 -22.55 14.17 -3.29
C THR A 708 -21.14 13.65 -2.97
N ARG A 709 -20.12 14.49 -3.15
CA ARG A 709 -18.78 14.18 -2.67
C ARG A 709 -18.82 14.11 -1.14
N GLN A 710 -18.36 13.00 -0.60
CA GLN A 710 -18.29 12.80 0.85
C GLN A 710 -17.41 13.89 1.47
N ARG A 711 -17.90 14.47 2.57
CA ARG A 711 -17.13 15.41 3.37
C ARG A 711 -16.53 14.64 4.53
N ASP A 712 -15.21 14.61 4.61
CA ASP A 712 -14.54 14.17 5.81
C ASP A 712 -14.48 15.33 6.81
N PHE A 713 -15.09 15.13 7.99
CA PHE A 713 -15.13 16.12 9.07
C PHE A 713 -13.93 16.02 10.02
N ASN A 714 -13.01 15.07 9.80
CA ASN A 714 -11.84 14.85 10.67
C ASN A 714 -10.91 16.07 10.81
N ASN A 715 -11.01 17.07 9.92
CA ASN A 715 -10.15 18.26 9.94
C ASN A 715 -10.93 19.58 9.83
N TYR A 716 -12.03 19.74 10.58
CA TYR A 716 -12.43 21.10 10.95
C TYR A 716 -11.38 21.66 11.90
N THR A 717 -10.52 22.53 11.40
CA THR A 717 -9.83 23.48 12.26
C THR A 717 -10.89 24.22 13.06
N THR A 718 -10.93 23.91 14.35
CA THR A 718 -11.57 24.71 15.39
C THR A 718 -10.85 26.05 15.45
N ASN A 719 -11.13 26.93 14.48
CA ASN A 719 -10.98 28.36 14.70
C ASN A 719 -12.22 28.83 15.48
N THR A 720 -12.24 28.44 16.75
CA THR A 720 -13.05 29.07 17.79
C THR A 720 -12.10 29.77 18.75
N GLN A 721 -11.57 30.92 18.35
CA GLN A 721 -11.79 32.23 18.99
C GLN A 721 -11.02 33.32 18.26
#